data_AF-A0A2W2CLV2-F1
#
_entry.id   AF-A0A2W2CLV2-F1
#
_cell.length_a   1.000
_cell.length_b   1.000
_cell.length_c   1.000
_cell.angle_alpha   90.00
_cell.angle_beta   90.00
_cell.angle_gamma   90.00
#
_symmetry.space_group_name_H-M   'P 1'
#
loop_
_entity.id
_entity.type
_entity.pdbx_description
1 polymer ?
#
loop_
_entity_poly.entity_id
_entity_poly.type
_entity_poly.pdbx_seq_one_letter_code
_entity_poly.pdbx_strand_id
1 'polypeptide(L)'
;MGTSARRCIAAGVTVLLSSALLAAPAVATPAVSSPVAAEVASGPNWSVDRAPGGYQVTVELDRPLPIRGDAPTILVDGEPIGLATESADGRSLTVVTADPAVAAADSVEPGWSSESGGTAAASARVPTAVPDAAVEDLAADPLDPGPYDWTESIYAFGDQAVPLAAIGGIRGELEGKLYLPTTGGARPTVILLHGRHGSCYGDGAANPNRWPCAASPDASPARLSIPSYLGYDGTARALASQGYAVVSISANAVNANDNQLAADQGAQARGQLILDTLTMLDNATNGRRVAYADAWTDREVTLNQALAAGTAALAARAGAFPGGVDPLDTVRAADLRGRFDLSHIGLMGHSRGGEGVTSAAVLNQALPNPWAIESILPLAPVDFGRMTVPDVPMNVILPYCDGDVSNQQGQHLLDDSRYAFDDDVLRSGVWVMGANHNFFNTVWTPGLFSFSVSDDWGSAARRVEPICGTDPSVANTSIRLSPEEQYDVGTAYMSAWFRLTMGGEEQFLPMFDGSRAVPASLGDADVRSVSTAPAGSRSTLASFDSPSAAVTTAGAATAAVCASLSERTVPQHLPPCASTPSAVAPHWTPASNGGNVPATPLTRLTWSAPGDGLSVAVPAGQRDASRFQRLSVKLAADETVGVGTDLVLSVVDGVGATWSAPVSQLNPYALVRMPTSDTAAAASTLKKIVLQQVDVPIAELSAAGLDVTRLATVQLTGAAGATDPTGAGAAYVSDLAFESSAVGEPRSRTWPSIDVYAPNTDEGDGPGTTEVAVYLDRPSPVPVTGYVSVLGSATSRFGATMQEVTFGPGETCKVVTASRQGDTVASASAGTQVKASVINTSGAVMGRRAIGFTWLREDDGVLDGGVPLPSYGTPGSACDELAEVQAGARIGARGVARPGTSAVVTASGFRAGETVTVAVDGLAPVDVVADARGAVAHTVAVPAVVDARYLVVTGVGAGTGRTATGQLVVASPGR
;
A
#
# COMPACT_ATOMS: atom_id res chain seq x y z
N MET A 1 -54.35 -13.26 38.21
CA MET A 1 -55.63 -13.43 37.46
C MET A 1 -55.22 -14.04 36.12
N GLY A 2 -55.62 -15.24 35.67
CA GLY A 2 -56.97 -15.83 35.63
C GLY A 2 -57.59 -15.45 34.28
N THR A 3 -57.92 -16.34 33.34
CA THR A 3 -58.43 -17.74 33.38
C THR A 3 -57.56 -18.70 32.51
N SER A 4 -57.50 -20.03 32.66
CA SER A 4 -58.51 -21.13 32.70
C SER A 4 -59.40 -21.23 31.44
N ALA A 5 -59.81 -22.41 30.90
CA ALA A 5 -59.35 -23.82 30.98
C ALA A 5 -60.25 -24.70 30.04
N ARG A 6 -59.90 -26.00 29.84
CA ARG A 6 -60.76 -27.09 29.24
C ARG A 6 -60.96 -27.04 27.71
N ARG A 7 -61.35 -28.09 26.96
CA ARG A 7 -61.24 -29.59 26.95
C ARG A 7 -62.42 -30.12 26.08
N CYS A 8 -62.14 -30.88 25.01
CA CYS A 8 -62.96 -31.94 24.35
C CYS A 8 -62.12 -32.48 23.15
N ILE A 9 -61.95 -33.75 22.79
CA ILE A 9 -62.65 -35.05 22.97
C ILE A 9 -63.79 -35.35 21.96
N ALA A 10 -63.41 -35.96 20.82
CA ALA A 10 -64.07 -37.06 20.08
C ALA A 10 -63.08 -37.49 18.96
N ALA A 11 -62.67 -38.74 18.68
CA ALA A 11 -63.25 -40.10 18.75
C ALA A 11 -63.94 -40.56 17.43
N GLY A 12 -63.33 -41.54 16.73
CA GLY A 12 -63.83 -42.17 15.50
C GLY A 12 -63.19 -43.56 15.28
N VAL A 13 -64.00 -44.59 15.01
CA VAL A 13 -63.71 -46.03 15.24
C VAL A 13 -64.57 -46.89 14.29
N THR A 14 -64.16 -48.03 13.69
CA THR A 14 -62.88 -48.79 13.75
C THR A 14 -62.10 -48.72 12.41
N VAL A 15 -61.73 -49.73 11.58
CA VAL A 15 -61.92 -51.20 11.52
C VAL A 15 -60.64 -51.93 11.06
N LEU A 16 -60.40 -53.06 11.73
CA LEU A 16 -59.45 -54.17 11.50
C LEU A 16 -59.20 -54.63 10.05
N LEU A 17 -57.95 -55.00 9.77
CA LEU A 17 -57.63 -56.32 9.18
C LEU A 17 -56.24 -56.78 9.66
N SER A 18 -56.04 -58.09 9.76
CA SER A 18 -55.02 -58.69 10.65
C SER A 18 -54.03 -59.62 9.95
N SER A 19 -52.74 -59.43 10.22
CA SER A 19 -51.68 -60.42 10.02
C SER A 19 -50.66 -60.32 11.15
N ALA A 20 -50.41 -61.42 11.86
CA ALA A 20 -49.39 -61.49 12.90
C ALA A 20 -48.19 -62.33 12.42
N LEU A 21 -46.98 -61.76 12.52
CA LEU A 21 -45.73 -62.51 12.51
C LEU A 21 -44.87 -62.07 13.69
N LEU A 22 -43.98 -62.96 14.14
CA LEU A 22 -43.28 -62.84 15.41
C LEU A 22 -42.15 -61.80 15.35
N ALA A 23 -41.97 -61.08 16.45
CA ALA A 23 -40.89 -60.11 16.59
C ALA A 23 -39.53 -60.79 16.84
N ALA A 24 -38.49 -60.27 16.19
CA ALA A 24 -37.11 -60.38 16.63
C ALA A 24 -36.62 -58.98 17.04
N PRO A 25 -35.71 -58.86 18.02
CA PRO A 25 -35.24 -57.55 18.48
C PRO A 25 -34.30 -56.92 17.44
N ALA A 26 -34.81 -55.95 16.68
CA ALA A 26 -33.97 -55.06 15.90
C ALA A 26 -33.17 -54.16 16.85
N VAL A 27 -31.84 -54.32 16.85
CA VAL A 27 -30.95 -53.35 17.49
C VAL A 27 -31.12 -52.02 16.78
N ALA A 28 -31.38 -50.94 17.53
CA ALA A 28 -31.37 -49.61 16.97
C ALA A 28 -29.94 -49.25 16.55
N THR A 29 -29.65 -49.34 15.25
CA THR A 29 -28.49 -48.65 14.67
C THR A 29 -28.64 -47.15 14.96
N PRO A 30 -27.57 -46.43 15.35
CA PRO A 30 -27.63 -44.98 15.43
C PRO A 30 -28.07 -44.43 14.07
N ALA A 31 -28.87 -43.37 14.08
CA ALA A 31 -29.15 -42.65 12.85
C ALA A 31 -27.80 -42.10 12.34
N VAL A 32 -27.37 -42.56 11.17
CA VAL A 32 -26.25 -41.94 10.47
C VAL A 32 -26.70 -40.51 10.15
N SER A 33 -26.04 -39.54 10.77
CA SER A 33 -26.20 -38.14 10.39
C SER A 33 -25.90 -38.02 8.89
N SER A 34 -26.80 -37.38 8.14
CA SER A 34 -26.48 -36.97 6.77
C SER A 34 -25.12 -36.26 6.75
N PRO A 35 -24.26 -36.48 5.73
CA PRO A 35 -23.03 -35.71 5.61
C PRO A 35 -23.40 -34.22 5.63
N VAL A 36 -22.68 -33.45 6.45
CA VAL A 36 -22.81 -31.99 6.44
C VAL A 36 -22.26 -31.52 5.10
N ALA A 37 -23.09 -30.87 4.30
CA ALA A 37 -22.65 -30.35 3.00
C ALA A 37 -21.56 -29.29 3.22
N ALA A 38 -20.50 -29.36 2.39
CA ALA A 38 -19.48 -28.34 2.27
C ALA A 38 -20.10 -27.00 1.85
N GLU A 39 -20.78 -26.98 0.70
CA GLU A 39 -21.58 -25.86 0.23
C GLU A 39 -22.77 -25.60 1.17
N VAL A 40 -23.00 -24.34 1.54
CA VAL A 40 -24.16 -23.90 2.34
C VAL A 40 -25.08 -22.94 1.60
N ALA A 41 -24.55 -22.17 0.66
CA ALA A 41 -25.29 -21.34 -0.29
C ALA A 41 -24.51 -21.26 -1.61
N SER A 42 -25.22 -21.10 -2.72
CA SER A 42 -24.61 -20.99 -4.05
C SER A 42 -25.50 -20.21 -5.01
N GLY A 43 -24.87 -19.52 -5.95
CA GLY A 43 -25.50 -18.83 -7.06
C GLY A 43 -24.95 -19.29 -8.42
N PRO A 44 -25.32 -18.63 -9.53
CA PRO A 44 -24.90 -19.03 -10.88
C PRO A 44 -23.39 -18.98 -11.11
N ASN A 45 -22.68 -18.15 -10.35
CA ASN A 45 -21.24 -17.88 -10.48
C ASN A 45 -20.55 -17.67 -9.11
N TRP A 46 -21.13 -18.18 -8.02
CA TRP A 46 -20.54 -18.04 -6.68
C TRP A 46 -20.90 -19.21 -5.78
N SER A 47 -20.01 -19.53 -4.84
CA SER A 47 -20.23 -20.51 -3.77
C SER A 47 -19.94 -19.90 -2.40
N VAL A 48 -20.61 -20.43 -1.38
CA VAL A 48 -20.33 -20.18 0.02
C VAL A 48 -20.16 -21.55 0.68
N ASP A 49 -18.90 -21.89 0.97
CA ASP A 49 -18.48 -23.20 1.45
C ASP A 49 -18.02 -23.14 2.91
N ARG A 50 -18.20 -24.23 3.66
CA ARG A 50 -17.64 -24.41 5.01
C ARG A 50 -16.13 -24.52 4.95
N ALA A 51 -15.46 -23.39 4.98
CA ALA A 51 -14.05 -23.31 5.36
C ALA A 51 -13.92 -23.31 6.89
N PRO A 52 -12.72 -23.59 7.43
CA PRO A 52 -12.51 -23.75 8.86
C PRO A 52 -13.09 -22.62 9.70
N GLY A 53 -14.15 -22.97 10.45
CA GLY A 53 -14.89 -22.13 11.38
C GLY A 53 -15.38 -20.84 10.77
N GLY A 54 -16.07 -20.98 9.65
CA GLY A 54 -16.78 -19.90 8.97
C GLY A 54 -17.26 -20.34 7.61
N TYR A 55 -17.05 -19.46 6.66
CA TYR A 55 -17.48 -19.55 5.28
C TYR A 55 -16.38 -18.99 4.38
N GLN A 56 -15.97 -19.77 3.38
CA GLN A 56 -15.24 -19.26 2.25
C GLN A 56 -16.27 -18.84 1.20
N VAL A 57 -16.27 -17.55 0.87
CA VAL A 57 -17.05 -16.98 -0.22
C VAL A 57 -16.15 -16.93 -1.44
N THR A 58 -16.57 -17.62 -2.51
CA THR A 58 -15.85 -17.67 -3.79
C THR A 58 -16.74 -17.09 -4.88
N VAL A 59 -16.25 -16.15 -5.67
CA VAL A 59 -16.96 -15.64 -6.87
C VAL A 59 -16.13 -15.92 -8.12
N GLU A 60 -16.75 -16.64 -9.05
CA GLU A 60 -16.23 -16.99 -10.37
C GLU A 60 -16.55 -15.88 -11.38
N LEU A 61 -15.61 -15.64 -12.28
CA LEU A 61 -15.60 -14.53 -13.23
C LEU A 61 -15.56 -15.05 -14.67
N ASP A 62 -16.49 -14.60 -15.51
CA ASP A 62 -16.56 -14.93 -16.96
C ASP A 62 -15.27 -14.62 -17.74
N ARG A 63 -14.41 -13.78 -17.17
CA ARG A 63 -13.13 -13.31 -17.72
C ARG A 63 -12.16 -13.03 -16.56
N PRO A 64 -10.84 -13.08 -16.79
CA PRO A 64 -9.86 -12.69 -15.78
C PRO A 64 -10.14 -11.29 -15.21
N LEU A 65 -9.83 -11.12 -13.92
CA LEU A 65 -10.01 -9.88 -13.18
C LEU A 65 -9.38 -8.67 -13.92
N PRO A 66 -10.08 -7.52 -14.05
CA PRO A 66 -9.50 -6.32 -14.62
C PRO A 66 -8.23 -5.91 -13.87
N ILE A 67 -7.15 -5.56 -14.59
CA ILE A 67 -5.94 -5.03 -13.96
C ILE A 67 -6.20 -3.56 -13.61
N ARG A 68 -6.21 -3.30 -12.31
CA ARG A 68 -6.34 -2.00 -11.62
C ARG A 68 -5.19 -1.82 -10.62
N GLY A 69 -4.88 -0.59 -10.25
CA GLY A 69 -4.00 -0.24 -9.14
C GLY A 69 -4.56 -0.68 -7.79
N ASP A 70 -5.88 -0.62 -7.62
CA ASP A 70 -6.62 -0.99 -6.40
C ASP A 70 -6.49 -2.49 -6.02
N ALA A 71 -6.84 -2.82 -4.78
CA ALA A 71 -6.96 -4.19 -4.28
C ALA A 71 -8.41 -4.71 -4.44
N PRO A 72 -8.61 -5.99 -4.82
CA PRO A 72 -9.95 -6.56 -4.95
C PRO A 72 -10.60 -6.88 -3.60
N THR A 73 -11.93 -6.85 -3.56
CA THR A 73 -12.78 -7.30 -2.45
C THR A 73 -13.94 -8.14 -3.02
N ILE A 74 -14.62 -8.91 -2.18
CA ILE A 74 -15.95 -9.44 -2.50
C ILE A 74 -17.01 -8.56 -1.83
N LEU A 75 -18.13 -8.35 -2.53
CA LEU A 75 -19.37 -7.78 -2.01
C LEU A 75 -20.38 -8.92 -1.82
N VAL A 76 -21.11 -8.93 -0.70
CA VAL A 76 -22.25 -9.83 -0.45
C VAL A 76 -23.47 -8.95 -0.18
N ASP A 77 -24.55 -9.18 -0.92
CA ASP A 77 -25.78 -8.36 -0.92
C ASP A 77 -25.54 -6.84 -1.07
N GLY A 78 -24.39 -6.48 -1.66
CA GLY A 78 -23.92 -5.11 -1.88
C GLY A 78 -22.87 -4.60 -0.89
N GLU A 79 -22.65 -5.27 0.26
CA GLU A 79 -21.74 -4.82 1.32
C GLU A 79 -20.38 -5.58 1.28
N PRO A 80 -19.23 -4.90 1.51
CA PRO A 80 -17.90 -5.49 1.34
C PRO A 80 -17.49 -6.40 2.51
N ILE A 81 -17.27 -7.70 2.25
CA ILE A 81 -16.95 -8.69 3.28
C ILE A 81 -15.45 -8.83 3.60
N GLY A 82 -14.57 -8.28 2.75
CA GLY A 82 -13.12 -8.29 2.97
C GLY A 82 -12.28 -8.35 1.69
N LEU A 83 -10.99 -8.05 1.82
CA LEU A 83 -10.04 -8.14 0.70
C LEU A 83 -9.97 -9.57 0.16
N ALA A 84 -10.06 -9.70 -1.15
CA ALA A 84 -10.07 -10.98 -1.83
C ALA A 84 -8.66 -11.43 -2.22
N THR A 85 -8.42 -12.73 -2.11
CA THR A 85 -7.30 -13.38 -2.77
C THR A 85 -7.69 -13.64 -4.23
N GLU A 86 -6.85 -13.20 -5.17
CA GLU A 86 -7.04 -13.47 -6.60
C GLU A 86 -6.41 -14.83 -6.96
N SER A 87 -7.20 -15.68 -7.59
CA SER A 87 -6.77 -16.99 -8.13
C SER A 87 -5.62 -16.89 -9.14
N ALA A 88 -4.90 -18.00 -9.35
CA ALA A 88 -3.72 -18.02 -10.20
C ALA A 88 -4.00 -17.82 -11.71
N ASP A 89 -5.21 -18.11 -12.21
CA ASP A 89 -5.63 -17.76 -13.57
C ASP A 89 -6.42 -16.44 -13.65
N GLY A 90 -6.60 -15.77 -12.51
CA GLY A 90 -7.34 -14.52 -12.34
C GLY A 90 -8.85 -14.66 -12.49
N ARG A 91 -9.41 -15.88 -12.50
CA ARG A 91 -10.83 -16.12 -12.83
C ARG A 91 -11.76 -16.29 -11.63
N SER A 92 -11.24 -16.42 -10.43
CA SER A 92 -12.02 -16.29 -9.21
C SER A 92 -11.35 -15.43 -8.16
N LEU A 93 -12.20 -14.86 -7.30
CA LEU A 93 -11.85 -14.16 -6.07
C LEU A 93 -12.34 -14.98 -4.87
N THR A 94 -11.55 -15.03 -3.80
CA THR A 94 -11.89 -15.75 -2.57
C THR A 94 -11.72 -14.87 -1.33
N VAL A 95 -12.72 -14.86 -0.45
CA VAL A 95 -12.68 -14.22 0.89
C VAL A 95 -13.13 -15.23 1.94
N VAL A 96 -12.51 -15.22 3.12
CA VAL A 96 -12.95 -16.02 4.27
C VAL A 96 -13.50 -15.11 5.37
N THR A 97 -14.69 -15.44 5.87
CA THR A 97 -15.38 -14.75 6.98
C THR A 97 -16.13 -15.79 7.80
N ALA A 98 -16.60 -15.48 9.01
CA ALA A 98 -17.62 -16.31 9.68
C ALA A 98 -18.87 -15.50 10.05
N ASP A 99 -19.16 -14.43 9.30
CA ASP A 99 -20.47 -13.82 9.35
C ASP A 99 -21.51 -14.83 8.83
N PRO A 100 -22.47 -15.31 9.66
CA PRO A 100 -23.47 -16.27 9.21
C PRO A 100 -24.47 -15.69 8.20
N ALA A 101 -24.48 -14.37 7.95
CA ALA A 101 -25.30 -13.77 6.90
C ALA A 101 -24.94 -14.29 5.50
N VAL A 102 -23.65 -14.56 5.22
CA VAL A 102 -23.22 -15.02 3.87
C VAL A 102 -23.77 -16.40 3.51
N ALA A 103 -24.14 -17.23 4.51
CA ALA A 103 -24.84 -18.49 4.30
C ALA A 103 -26.33 -18.32 3.93
N ALA A 104 -26.80 -17.08 3.77
CA ALA A 104 -28.13 -16.71 3.32
C ALA A 104 -28.11 -15.59 2.26
N ALA A 105 -26.96 -15.38 1.59
CA ALA A 105 -26.76 -14.35 0.57
C ALA A 105 -27.73 -14.51 -0.63
N ASP A 106 -28.27 -13.39 -1.10
CA ASP A 106 -29.03 -13.29 -2.36
C ASP A 106 -28.09 -12.97 -3.55
N SER A 107 -27.02 -12.17 -3.34
CA SER A 107 -25.98 -11.93 -4.36
C SER A 107 -24.55 -11.87 -3.81
N VAL A 108 -23.59 -12.23 -4.66
CA VAL A 108 -22.15 -12.13 -4.40
C VAL A 108 -21.46 -11.60 -5.66
N GLU A 109 -20.69 -10.51 -5.54
CA GLU A 109 -20.11 -9.78 -6.68
C GLU A 109 -18.65 -9.36 -6.40
N PRO A 110 -17.79 -9.25 -7.44
CA PRO A 110 -16.43 -8.70 -7.29
C PRO A 110 -16.46 -7.17 -7.14
N GLY A 111 -15.67 -6.64 -6.21
CA GLY A 111 -15.53 -5.19 -5.98
C GLY A 111 -14.08 -4.74 -5.78
N TRP A 112 -13.90 -3.45 -5.49
CA TRP A 112 -12.58 -2.80 -5.33
C TRP A 112 -12.48 -2.03 -4.01
N SER A 113 -11.29 -1.99 -3.39
CA SER A 113 -11.15 -1.49 -2.01
C SER A 113 -11.39 0.02 -1.88
N SER A 114 -11.00 0.82 -2.87
CA SER A 114 -11.32 2.26 -2.93
C SER A 114 -12.78 2.54 -3.26
N GLU A 115 -13.49 1.59 -3.86
CA GLU A 115 -14.93 1.68 -4.14
C GLU A 115 -15.77 1.11 -2.98
N SER A 116 -15.14 0.66 -1.88
CA SER A 116 -15.82 0.04 -0.74
C SER A 116 -16.31 1.05 0.30
N GLY A 117 -17.57 0.88 0.73
CA GLY A 117 -18.23 1.69 1.76
C GLY A 117 -19.74 1.48 1.71
N GLY A 118 -20.37 1.29 2.87
CA GLY A 118 -21.77 0.90 2.95
C GLY A 118 -22.76 2.00 2.59
N THR A 119 -24.05 1.68 2.67
CA THR A 119 -25.18 2.53 2.23
C THR A 119 -25.37 3.82 3.05
N ALA A 120 -24.48 4.80 2.83
CA ALA A 120 -24.53 6.12 3.44
C ALA A 120 -25.89 6.80 3.26
N ALA A 121 -26.51 7.19 4.38
CA ALA A 121 -27.80 7.88 4.38
C ALA A 121 -27.71 9.17 3.54
N ALA A 122 -28.66 9.36 2.62
CA ALA A 122 -28.60 10.41 1.60
C ALA A 122 -28.77 11.82 2.19
N SER A 123 -27.70 12.37 2.74
CA SER A 123 -27.57 13.79 3.09
C SER A 123 -27.81 14.66 1.85
N ALA A 124 -28.30 15.89 2.06
CA ALA A 124 -28.78 16.75 0.99
C ALA A 124 -27.66 17.07 -0.02
N ARG A 125 -27.80 16.58 -1.25
CA ARG A 125 -26.81 16.75 -2.32
C ARG A 125 -26.86 18.18 -2.85
N VAL A 126 -26.05 19.05 -2.27
CA VAL A 126 -25.77 20.37 -2.85
C VAL A 126 -24.49 20.28 -3.70
N PRO A 127 -24.57 20.61 -5.01
CA PRO A 127 -23.39 20.76 -5.86
C PRO A 127 -22.43 21.83 -5.35
N THR A 128 -21.14 21.66 -5.63
CA THR A 128 -20.07 22.60 -5.28
C THR A 128 -19.26 22.89 -6.54
N ALA A 129 -19.05 24.17 -6.84
CA ALA A 129 -18.13 24.64 -7.87
C ALA A 129 -16.72 24.84 -7.28
N VAL A 130 -15.72 25.02 -8.15
CA VAL A 130 -14.44 25.62 -7.75
C VAL A 130 -14.68 27.11 -7.42
N PRO A 131 -14.28 27.61 -6.25
CA PRO A 131 -14.24 29.05 -5.98
C PRO A 131 -13.22 29.76 -6.90
N ASP A 132 -13.60 30.90 -7.49
CA ASP A 132 -12.64 31.76 -8.21
C ASP A 132 -11.58 32.27 -7.22
N ALA A 133 -10.32 31.87 -7.41
CA ALA A 133 -9.19 32.32 -6.60
C ALA A 133 -8.03 32.76 -7.51
N ALA A 134 -7.31 33.80 -7.10
CA ALA A 134 -6.04 34.12 -7.72
C ALA A 134 -5.02 33.02 -7.37
N VAL A 135 -4.40 32.45 -8.40
CA VAL A 135 -3.19 31.63 -8.31
C VAL A 135 -1.98 32.56 -8.42
N GLU A 136 -0.86 32.21 -7.80
CA GLU A 136 0.40 32.96 -7.98
C GLU A 136 1.15 32.39 -9.19
N ASP A 137 1.32 33.21 -10.23
CA ASP A 137 2.07 32.85 -11.44
C ASP A 137 3.54 32.58 -11.10
N LEU A 138 3.99 31.33 -11.22
CA LEU A 138 5.41 31.03 -11.08
C LEU A 138 6.16 31.50 -12.33
N ALA A 139 7.07 32.45 -12.14
CA ALA A 139 7.86 33.08 -13.21
C ALA A 139 8.96 32.17 -13.82
N ALA A 140 9.14 30.95 -13.32
CA ALA A 140 10.09 29.96 -13.83
C ALA A 140 9.33 28.72 -14.32
N ASP A 141 9.62 28.29 -15.55
CA ASP A 141 8.97 27.12 -16.14
C ASP A 141 9.76 25.82 -15.83
N PRO A 142 9.15 24.79 -15.22
CA PRO A 142 9.77 23.48 -15.10
C PRO A 142 9.95 22.75 -16.44
N LEU A 143 9.20 23.14 -17.47
CA LEU A 143 9.23 22.56 -18.82
C LEU A 143 10.31 23.19 -19.72
N ASP A 144 10.88 24.33 -19.33
CA ASP A 144 11.96 24.98 -20.09
C ASP A 144 13.15 24.01 -20.29
N PRO A 145 13.59 23.76 -21.54
CA PRO A 145 14.66 22.82 -21.82
C PRO A 145 16.01 23.36 -21.34
N GLY A 146 16.75 22.51 -20.64
CA GLY A 146 18.09 22.85 -20.15
C GLY A 146 19.17 22.83 -21.24
N PRO A 147 20.41 23.22 -20.89
CA PRO A 147 21.50 23.45 -21.85
C PRO A 147 22.23 22.16 -22.31
N TYR A 148 21.72 20.97 -21.99
CA TYR A 148 22.39 19.70 -22.29
C TYR A 148 21.62 18.87 -23.33
N ASP A 149 22.27 18.52 -24.44
CA ASP A 149 21.81 17.39 -25.25
C ASP A 149 21.95 16.08 -24.44
N TRP A 150 21.09 15.09 -24.71
CA TRP A 150 21.16 13.75 -24.10
C TRP A 150 21.14 12.64 -25.15
N THR A 151 21.52 11.42 -24.74
CA THR A 151 21.34 10.19 -25.53
C THR A 151 20.26 9.30 -24.93
N GLU A 152 19.45 8.66 -25.77
CA GLU A 152 18.40 7.73 -25.34
C GLU A 152 18.72 6.28 -25.74
N SER A 153 18.69 5.35 -24.80
CA SER A 153 18.92 3.92 -25.07
C SER A 153 18.14 3.03 -24.10
N ILE A 154 17.90 1.77 -24.45
CA ILE A 154 17.19 0.81 -23.59
C ILE A 154 18.12 -0.37 -23.30
N TYR A 155 18.21 -0.80 -22.05
CA TYR A 155 18.77 -2.10 -21.70
C TYR A 155 17.63 -3.09 -21.45
N ALA A 156 17.78 -4.34 -21.89
CA ALA A 156 16.89 -5.45 -21.56
C ALA A 156 17.72 -6.72 -21.32
N PHE A 157 17.86 -7.15 -20.06
CA PHE A 157 18.66 -8.33 -19.70
C PHE A 157 17.95 -9.68 -19.91
N GLY A 158 16.67 -9.67 -20.31
CA GLY A 158 15.79 -10.84 -20.40
C GLY A 158 14.67 -10.79 -19.35
N ASP A 159 13.60 -11.55 -19.60
CA ASP A 159 12.37 -11.48 -18.81
C ASP A 159 12.46 -12.18 -17.45
N GLN A 160 13.49 -13.00 -17.19
CA GLN A 160 13.75 -13.65 -15.91
C GLN A 160 15.21 -13.45 -15.47
N ALA A 161 15.71 -12.21 -15.56
CA ALA A 161 17.06 -11.80 -15.23
C ALA A 161 17.33 -11.67 -13.72
N VAL A 162 16.34 -11.28 -12.91
CA VAL A 162 16.49 -11.04 -11.46
C VAL A 162 15.46 -11.81 -10.63
N PRO A 163 15.80 -12.30 -9.41
CA PRO A 163 14.83 -12.85 -8.47
C PRO A 163 14.08 -11.70 -7.76
N LEU A 164 12.75 -11.71 -7.78
CA LEU A 164 11.96 -10.66 -7.17
C LEU A 164 11.72 -10.95 -5.67
N ALA A 165 11.79 -9.93 -4.82
CA ALA A 165 11.55 -10.06 -3.39
C ALA A 165 10.07 -10.28 -3.06
N ALA A 166 9.79 -11.07 -2.02
CA ALA A 166 8.46 -11.26 -1.41
C ALA A 166 7.28 -11.74 -2.30
N ILE A 167 7.54 -12.13 -3.56
CA ILE A 167 6.52 -12.45 -4.57
C ILE A 167 6.65 -13.90 -5.09
N GLY A 168 6.32 -14.87 -4.24
CA GLY A 168 6.22 -16.30 -4.61
C GLY A 168 7.47 -16.98 -5.19
N GLY A 169 8.66 -16.36 -5.09
CA GLY A 169 9.88 -16.86 -5.73
C GLY A 169 10.00 -16.60 -7.23
N ILE A 170 9.15 -15.73 -7.79
CA ILE A 170 9.15 -15.36 -9.21
C ILE A 170 10.45 -14.64 -9.60
N ARG A 171 10.91 -14.89 -10.83
CA ARG A 171 11.95 -14.09 -11.50
C ARG A 171 11.32 -13.11 -12.47
N GLY A 172 11.83 -11.89 -12.49
CA GLY A 172 11.35 -10.80 -13.33
C GLY A 172 12.41 -10.22 -14.24
N GLU A 173 12.00 -9.24 -15.05
CA GLU A 173 12.87 -8.57 -15.99
C GLU A 173 13.87 -7.63 -15.29
N LEU A 174 14.94 -7.30 -16.00
CA LEU A 174 15.73 -6.10 -15.73
C LEU A 174 15.82 -5.33 -17.05
N GLU A 175 14.78 -4.53 -17.32
CA GLU A 175 14.61 -3.70 -18.52
C GLU A 175 14.33 -2.24 -18.13
N GLY A 176 14.88 -1.29 -18.89
CA GLY A 176 14.63 0.14 -18.70
C GLY A 176 15.26 1.06 -19.75
N LYS A 177 14.72 2.28 -19.87
CA LYS A 177 15.23 3.36 -20.75
C LYS A 177 16.14 4.30 -19.97
N LEU A 178 17.31 4.59 -20.56
CA LEU A 178 18.36 5.49 -20.10
C LEU A 178 18.29 6.80 -20.88
N TYR A 179 18.38 7.93 -20.19
CA TYR A 179 18.44 9.28 -20.76
C TYR A 179 19.65 9.98 -20.14
N LEU A 180 20.70 10.21 -20.93
CA LEU A 180 22.05 10.52 -20.39
C LEU A 180 22.70 11.72 -21.09
N PRO A 181 23.01 12.83 -20.39
CA PRO A 181 23.61 14.03 -20.97
C PRO A 181 24.92 13.74 -21.74
N THR A 182 24.99 14.18 -23.00
CA THR A 182 26.08 13.89 -23.96
C THR A 182 27.44 14.40 -23.49
N THR A 183 27.45 15.49 -22.72
CA THR A 183 28.64 16.18 -22.18
C THR A 183 29.48 15.31 -21.24
N GLY A 184 28.96 14.18 -20.78
CA GLY A 184 29.67 13.25 -19.89
C GLY A 184 29.72 13.71 -18.44
N GLY A 185 30.62 13.07 -17.68
CA GLY A 185 30.68 13.20 -16.22
C GLY A 185 29.55 12.44 -15.51
N ALA A 186 29.71 12.25 -14.21
CA ALA A 186 28.69 11.64 -13.36
C ALA A 186 27.59 12.67 -13.08
N ARG A 187 26.32 12.26 -13.21
CA ARG A 187 25.15 13.12 -13.06
C ARG A 187 24.21 12.58 -11.97
N PRO A 188 23.53 13.44 -11.18
CA PRO A 188 22.51 13.00 -10.23
C PRO A 188 21.50 12.07 -10.89
N THR A 189 21.20 10.95 -10.22
CA THR A 189 20.49 9.82 -10.83
C THR A 189 19.03 9.80 -10.41
N VAL A 190 18.10 9.87 -11.37
CA VAL A 190 16.65 9.76 -11.11
C VAL A 190 16.12 8.44 -11.67
N ILE A 191 15.46 7.63 -10.83
CA ILE A 191 14.79 6.39 -11.25
C ILE A 191 13.29 6.63 -11.33
N LEU A 192 12.67 6.28 -12.46
CA LEU A 192 11.22 6.41 -12.69
C LEU A 192 10.58 5.01 -12.80
N LEU A 193 9.68 4.66 -11.88
CA LEU A 193 9.02 3.35 -11.79
C LEU A 193 7.53 3.44 -12.16
N HIS A 194 7.09 2.60 -13.11
CA HIS A 194 5.67 2.50 -13.45
C HIS A 194 4.86 1.66 -12.46
N GLY A 195 3.55 1.92 -12.42
CA GLY A 195 2.59 1.24 -11.55
C GLY A 195 2.04 -0.07 -12.08
N ARG A 196 1.00 -0.57 -11.40
CA ARG A 196 0.26 -1.76 -11.83
C ARG A 196 -0.69 -1.41 -12.97
N HIS A 197 -0.34 -1.89 -14.15
CA HIS A 197 -1.16 -1.86 -15.34
C HIS A 197 -0.90 -3.13 -16.17
N GLY A 198 -1.63 -3.31 -17.28
CA GLY A 198 -1.51 -4.51 -18.12
C GLY A 198 -0.07 -4.83 -18.53
N SER A 199 0.36 -6.08 -18.32
CA SER A 199 1.76 -6.49 -18.53
C SER A 199 2.08 -6.95 -19.95
N CYS A 200 1.08 -7.50 -20.68
CA CYS A 200 1.30 -8.30 -21.89
C CYS A 200 0.22 -8.10 -22.97
N TYR A 201 0.63 -7.94 -24.23
CA TYR A 201 -0.26 -7.72 -25.37
C TYR A 201 0.08 -8.58 -26.60
N GLY A 202 -0.75 -8.48 -27.64
CA GLY A 202 -0.62 -9.23 -28.89
C GLY A 202 -1.27 -10.61 -28.89
N ASP A 203 -1.44 -11.16 -30.09
CA ASP A 203 -2.30 -12.31 -30.40
C ASP A 203 -1.60 -13.69 -30.25
N GLY A 204 -0.37 -13.70 -29.73
CA GLY A 204 0.39 -14.92 -29.47
C GLY A 204 -0.23 -15.78 -28.36
N ALA A 205 0.24 -17.02 -28.24
CA ALA A 205 -0.09 -17.88 -27.11
C ALA A 205 0.44 -17.28 -25.80
N ALA A 206 -0.45 -17.05 -24.83
CA ALA A 206 -0.09 -16.57 -23.50
C ALA A 206 0.60 -17.66 -22.67
N ASN A 207 1.54 -17.26 -21.84
CA ASN A 207 2.19 -18.14 -20.87
C ASN A 207 1.21 -18.51 -19.73
N PRO A 208 1.02 -19.80 -19.40
CA PRO A 208 0.18 -20.20 -18.26
C PRO A 208 0.72 -19.69 -16.91
N ASN A 209 2.02 -19.42 -16.81
CA ASN A 209 2.64 -18.83 -15.61
C ASN A 209 2.51 -17.30 -15.55
N ARG A 210 1.70 -16.69 -16.43
CA ARG A 210 1.46 -15.24 -16.62
C ARG A 210 2.67 -14.45 -17.13
N TRP A 211 3.88 -14.78 -16.68
CA TRP A 211 5.14 -14.14 -17.06
C TRP A 211 6.26 -15.19 -17.32
N PRO A 212 7.13 -15.01 -18.35
CA PRO A 212 7.13 -13.96 -19.38
C PRO A 212 5.90 -14.01 -20.30
N CYS A 213 5.64 -12.95 -21.06
CA CYS A 213 4.39 -12.83 -21.83
C CYS A 213 4.15 -13.95 -22.86
N ALA A 214 5.21 -14.40 -23.53
CA ALA A 214 5.17 -15.45 -24.53
C ALA A 214 5.17 -16.85 -23.89
N ALA A 215 4.49 -17.82 -24.50
CA ALA A 215 4.43 -19.20 -23.99
C ALA A 215 5.76 -19.98 -24.07
N SER A 216 6.74 -19.53 -24.89
CA SER A 216 8.11 -20.06 -24.93
C SER A 216 9.06 -19.00 -25.52
N PRO A 217 10.40 -19.13 -25.34
CA PRO A 217 11.38 -18.21 -25.94
C PRO A 217 11.30 -18.10 -27.47
N ASP A 218 10.99 -19.21 -28.16
CA ASP A 218 10.89 -19.29 -29.63
C ASP A 218 9.46 -19.12 -30.16
N ALA A 219 8.52 -18.64 -29.34
CA ALA A 219 7.10 -18.54 -29.71
C ALA A 219 6.87 -17.58 -30.89
N SER A 220 6.04 -17.99 -31.86
CA SER A 220 5.69 -17.17 -33.02
C SER A 220 4.24 -17.40 -33.46
N PRO A 221 3.38 -16.35 -33.49
CA PRO A 221 3.65 -15.00 -32.99
C PRO A 221 3.85 -14.99 -31.46
N ALA A 222 4.81 -14.21 -30.97
CA ALA A 222 5.00 -13.96 -29.55
C ALA A 222 3.96 -12.95 -29.02
N ARG A 223 3.59 -13.07 -27.74
CA ARG A 223 3.03 -11.94 -26.99
C ARG A 223 4.17 -11.07 -26.49
N LEU A 224 3.99 -9.76 -26.52
CA LEU A 224 5.01 -8.78 -26.12
C LEU A 224 4.65 -8.15 -24.78
N SER A 225 5.67 -7.74 -24.01
CA SER A 225 5.48 -6.97 -22.78
C SER A 225 5.16 -5.50 -23.09
N ILE A 226 4.19 -4.93 -22.36
CA ILE A 226 3.75 -3.54 -22.50
C ILE A 226 4.83 -2.62 -21.91
N PRO A 227 5.41 -1.68 -22.68
CA PRO A 227 6.59 -0.93 -22.26
C PRO A 227 6.22 0.28 -21.39
N SER A 228 5.49 0.07 -20.30
CA SER A 228 4.92 1.13 -19.43
C SER A 228 5.95 2.14 -18.89
N TYR A 229 7.24 1.78 -18.88
CA TYR A 229 8.36 2.67 -18.52
C TYR A 229 8.69 3.74 -19.58
N LEU A 230 8.28 3.56 -20.84
CA LEU A 230 8.40 4.61 -21.88
C LEU A 230 7.37 5.73 -21.69
N GLY A 231 6.36 5.51 -20.85
CA GLY A 231 5.28 6.45 -20.61
C GLY A 231 5.67 7.78 -19.96
N TYR A 232 6.91 7.91 -19.47
CA TYR A 232 7.43 9.11 -18.79
C TYR A 232 8.53 9.82 -19.59
N ASP A 233 8.59 9.60 -20.91
CA ASP A 233 9.57 10.21 -21.82
C ASP A 233 9.71 11.73 -21.59
N GLY A 234 8.62 12.46 -21.37
CA GLY A 234 8.61 13.91 -21.15
C GLY A 234 9.35 14.33 -19.88
N THR A 235 9.00 13.72 -18.74
CA THR A 235 9.70 13.93 -17.45
C THR A 235 11.18 13.60 -17.55
N ALA A 236 11.51 12.48 -18.21
CA ALA A 236 12.88 12.02 -18.34
C ALA A 236 13.70 12.92 -19.29
N ARG A 237 13.12 13.41 -20.39
CA ARG A 237 13.73 14.36 -21.32
C ARG A 237 13.93 15.73 -20.67
N ALA A 238 12.94 16.25 -19.93
CA ALA A 238 13.06 17.49 -19.18
C ALA A 238 14.25 17.44 -18.20
N LEU A 239 14.32 16.41 -17.35
CA LEU A 239 15.42 16.20 -16.42
C LEU A 239 16.77 15.95 -17.13
N ALA A 240 16.81 15.15 -18.19
CA ALA A 240 18.05 14.93 -18.95
C ALA A 240 18.57 16.23 -19.59
N SER A 241 17.68 17.09 -20.11
CA SER A 241 18.05 18.40 -20.65
C SER A 241 18.65 19.35 -19.60
N GLN A 242 18.21 19.24 -18.33
CA GLN A 242 18.75 19.96 -17.18
C GLN A 242 19.99 19.27 -16.57
N GLY A 243 20.43 18.13 -17.12
CA GLY A 243 21.73 17.53 -16.83
C GLY A 243 21.73 16.38 -15.83
N TYR A 244 20.57 15.77 -15.57
CA TYR A 244 20.40 14.58 -14.73
C TYR A 244 20.62 13.29 -15.55
N ALA A 245 20.97 12.18 -14.91
CA ALA A 245 20.93 10.84 -15.51
C ALA A 245 19.61 10.17 -15.13
N VAL A 246 18.71 9.95 -16.10
CA VAL A 246 17.39 9.36 -15.82
C VAL A 246 17.35 7.90 -16.26
N VAL A 247 16.70 7.05 -15.47
CA VAL A 247 16.50 5.63 -15.74
C VAL A 247 15.04 5.27 -15.45
N SER A 248 14.22 5.02 -16.48
CA SER A 248 12.86 4.51 -16.26
C SER A 248 12.80 3.00 -16.44
N ILE A 249 12.27 2.29 -15.43
CA ILE A 249 12.37 0.83 -15.31
C ILE A 249 11.03 0.11 -15.46
N SER A 250 11.09 -1.08 -16.06
CA SER A 250 9.97 -2.01 -16.20
C SER A 250 9.77 -2.83 -14.92
N ALA A 251 8.50 -3.10 -14.57
CA ALA A 251 8.09 -3.93 -13.43
C ALA A 251 6.89 -4.83 -13.79
N ASN A 252 6.81 -5.27 -15.05
CA ASN A 252 5.73 -6.07 -15.60
C ASN A 252 5.65 -7.48 -15.00
N ALA A 253 6.78 -8.09 -14.63
CA ALA A 253 6.79 -9.34 -13.88
C ALA A 253 6.12 -9.19 -12.50
N VAL A 254 6.22 -8.01 -11.87
CA VAL A 254 5.50 -7.72 -10.62
C VAL A 254 4.01 -7.55 -10.91
N ASN A 255 3.64 -6.72 -11.89
CA ASN A 255 2.23 -6.51 -12.29
C ASN A 255 1.49 -7.82 -12.63
N ALA A 256 2.19 -8.82 -13.17
CA ALA A 256 1.64 -10.12 -13.54
C ALA A 256 1.48 -11.11 -12.36
N ASN A 257 1.87 -10.74 -11.14
CA ASN A 257 1.99 -11.67 -10.01
C ASN A 257 1.64 -11.06 -8.62
N ASP A 258 1.43 -9.75 -8.53
CA ASP A 258 1.42 -9.02 -7.26
C ASP A 258 0.15 -9.18 -6.42
N ASN A 259 -1.02 -9.35 -7.04
CA ASN A 259 -2.25 -9.71 -6.32
C ASN A 259 -2.22 -11.14 -5.77
N GLN A 260 -1.60 -12.08 -6.50
CA GLN A 260 -1.73 -13.52 -6.24
C GLN A 260 -0.62 -14.08 -5.34
N LEU A 261 0.57 -13.46 -5.33
CA LEU A 261 1.77 -14.04 -4.72
C LEU A 261 2.49 -13.15 -3.69
N ALA A 262 2.03 -11.92 -3.43
CA ALA A 262 2.70 -10.97 -2.54
C ALA A 262 1.76 -10.44 -1.43
N ALA A 263 2.16 -10.61 -0.17
CA ALA A 263 1.36 -10.20 0.99
C ALA A 263 1.12 -8.67 1.04
N ASP A 264 2.08 -7.91 0.53
CA ASP A 264 2.14 -6.45 0.44
C ASP A 264 1.74 -5.89 -0.94
N GLN A 265 1.14 -6.71 -1.80
CA GLN A 265 0.69 -6.32 -3.14
C GLN A 265 1.83 -5.84 -4.06
N GLY A 266 3.07 -6.29 -3.78
CA GLY A 266 4.25 -6.11 -4.63
C GLY A 266 5.11 -4.89 -4.29
N ALA A 267 4.84 -4.18 -3.19
CA ALA A 267 5.61 -3.00 -2.76
C ALA A 267 7.10 -3.31 -2.57
N GLN A 268 7.44 -4.35 -1.80
CA GLN A 268 8.80 -4.82 -1.54
C GLN A 268 9.47 -5.41 -2.78
N ALA A 269 8.70 -6.01 -3.69
CA ALA A 269 9.20 -6.49 -4.98
C ALA A 269 9.70 -5.31 -5.83
N ARG A 270 8.90 -4.23 -5.90
CA ARG A 270 9.25 -2.97 -6.59
C ARG A 270 10.39 -2.23 -5.90
N GLY A 271 10.35 -2.14 -4.57
CA GLY A 271 11.39 -1.52 -3.77
C GLY A 271 12.76 -2.19 -3.96
N GLN A 272 12.82 -3.52 -3.89
CA GLN A 272 14.07 -4.26 -4.16
C GLN A 272 14.53 -4.13 -5.61
N LEU A 273 13.63 -4.12 -6.60
CA LEU A 273 13.98 -3.94 -8.03
C LEU A 273 14.66 -2.59 -8.30
N ILE A 274 14.30 -1.53 -7.56
CA ILE A 274 15.02 -0.24 -7.58
C ILE A 274 16.45 -0.40 -7.02
N LEU A 275 16.62 -1.08 -5.88
CA LEU A 275 17.94 -1.30 -5.26
C LEU A 275 18.84 -2.23 -6.11
N ASP A 276 18.26 -3.20 -6.80
CA ASP A 276 18.95 -4.07 -7.76
C ASP A 276 19.34 -3.30 -9.03
N THR A 277 18.51 -2.35 -9.46
CA THR A 277 18.85 -1.39 -10.53
C THR A 277 20.00 -0.47 -10.11
N LEU A 278 19.97 0.12 -8.91
CA LEU A 278 21.09 0.91 -8.38
C LEU A 278 22.39 0.09 -8.32
N THR A 279 22.30 -1.19 -7.95
CA THR A 279 23.43 -2.12 -7.97
C THR A 279 23.94 -2.38 -9.40
N MET A 280 23.06 -2.49 -10.40
CA MET A 280 23.42 -2.58 -11.82
C MET A 280 24.16 -1.32 -12.29
N LEU A 281 23.63 -0.14 -11.94
CA LEU A 281 24.18 1.16 -12.29
C LEU A 281 25.53 1.45 -11.61
N ASP A 282 25.74 1.06 -10.35
CA ASP A 282 27.05 1.17 -9.69
C ASP A 282 28.11 0.34 -10.43
N ASN A 283 27.79 -0.90 -10.77
CA ASN A 283 28.70 -1.75 -11.52
C ASN A 283 28.99 -1.18 -12.92
N ALA A 284 28.00 -0.62 -13.62
CA ALA A 284 28.17 0.04 -14.92
C ALA A 284 29.02 1.33 -14.81
N THR A 285 28.70 2.24 -13.89
CA THR A 285 29.40 3.52 -13.72
C THR A 285 30.86 3.31 -13.29
N ASN A 286 31.13 2.29 -12.47
CA ASN A 286 32.51 1.90 -12.11
C ASN A 286 33.27 1.17 -13.23
N GLY A 287 32.60 0.80 -14.34
CA GLY A 287 33.20 0.03 -15.43
C GLY A 287 33.49 -1.44 -15.06
N ARG A 288 32.76 -2.00 -14.09
CA ARG A 288 32.81 -3.42 -13.71
C ARG A 288 31.99 -4.23 -14.72
N ARG A 289 32.16 -5.56 -14.73
CA ARG A 289 31.38 -6.44 -15.62
C ARG A 289 29.94 -6.54 -15.13
N VAL A 290 29.00 -6.02 -15.93
CA VAL A 290 27.56 -6.21 -15.73
C VAL A 290 27.06 -7.31 -16.69
N ALA A 291 26.50 -8.37 -16.11
CA ALA A 291 25.81 -9.44 -16.82
C ALA A 291 24.83 -10.15 -15.86
N TYR A 292 23.70 -10.62 -16.38
CA TYR A 292 22.68 -11.35 -15.63
C TYR A 292 22.34 -12.67 -16.33
N ALA A 293 21.92 -13.67 -15.57
CA ALA A 293 21.41 -14.93 -16.11
C ALA A 293 19.90 -14.83 -16.31
N ASP A 294 19.45 -14.78 -17.56
CA ASP A 294 18.05 -14.91 -17.90
C ASP A 294 17.65 -16.39 -17.86
N ALA A 295 16.81 -16.74 -16.88
CA ALA A 295 16.32 -18.10 -16.69
C ALA A 295 15.31 -18.53 -17.76
N TRP A 296 14.75 -17.57 -18.52
CA TRP A 296 13.79 -17.86 -19.58
C TRP A 296 14.46 -18.40 -20.85
N THR A 297 15.54 -17.76 -21.30
CA THR A 297 16.30 -18.19 -22.48
C THR A 297 17.46 -19.16 -22.17
N ASP A 298 17.75 -19.43 -20.88
CA ASP A 298 18.94 -20.15 -20.37
C ASP A 298 20.27 -19.51 -20.84
N ARG A 299 20.39 -18.18 -20.66
CA ARG A 299 21.53 -17.41 -21.18
C ARG A 299 22.03 -16.37 -20.20
N GLU A 300 23.35 -16.24 -20.14
CA GLU A 300 23.98 -15.05 -19.57
C GLU A 300 23.96 -13.91 -20.61
N VAL A 301 23.35 -12.78 -20.24
CA VAL A 301 23.24 -11.57 -21.06
C VAL A 301 24.14 -10.49 -20.46
N THR A 302 25.17 -10.06 -21.20
CA THR A 302 26.03 -8.93 -20.80
C THR A 302 25.36 -7.59 -21.14
N LEU A 303 25.76 -6.51 -20.46
CA LEU A 303 25.18 -5.17 -20.68
C LEU A 303 25.26 -4.67 -22.14
N ASN A 304 26.29 -5.04 -22.91
CA ASN A 304 26.33 -4.74 -24.35
C ASN A 304 25.27 -5.50 -25.16
N GLN A 305 24.95 -6.73 -24.77
CA GLN A 305 23.88 -7.51 -25.39
C GLN A 305 22.50 -7.00 -24.93
N ALA A 306 22.38 -6.60 -23.66
CA ALA A 306 21.15 -6.00 -23.12
C ALA A 306 20.80 -4.68 -23.80
N LEU A 307 21.78 -3.82 -24.07
CA LEU A 307 21.58 -2.56 -24.82
C LEU A 307 21.11 -2.83 -26.27
N ALA A 308 21.71 -3.82 -26.95
CA ALA A 308 21.27 -4.22 -28.29
C ALA A 308 19.87 -4.90 -28.28
N ALA A 309 19.56 -5.66 -27.23
CA ALA A 309 18.26 -6.28 -27.02
C ALA A 309 17.16 -5.25 -26.77
N GLY A 310 17.43 -4.18 -26.01
CA GLY A 310 16.49 -3.08 -25.80
C GLY A 310 16.11 -2.36 -27.11
N THR A 311 17.07 -2.12 -28.00
CA THR A 311 16.78 -1.59 -29.35
C THR A 311 15.91 -2.54 -30.17
N ALA A 312 16.18 -3.85 -30.12
CA ALA A 312 15.35 -4.85 -30.80
C ALA A 312 13.94 -4.97 -30.19
N ALA A 313 13.80 -4.84 -28.86
CA ALA A 313 12.53 -4.88 -28.15
C ALA A 313 11.66 -3.66 -28.47
N LEU A 314 12.23 -2.45 -28.53
CA LEU A 314 11.51 -1.27 -29.01
C LEU A 314 11.06 -1.44 -30.47
N ALA A 315 11.94 -1.92 -31.35
CA ALA A 315 11.59 -2.16 -32.75
C ALA A 315 10.46 -3.20 -32.93
N ALA A 316 10.42 -4.24 -32.09
CA ALA A 316 9.33 -5.22 -32.06
C ALA A 316 8.02 -4.61 -31.54
N ARG A 317 8.09 -3.68 -30.58
CA ARG A 317 6.91 -2.99 -29.99
C ARG A 317 6.41 -1.81 -30.83
N ALA A 318 7.22 -1.26 -31.72
CA ALA A 318 6.96 -0.01 -32.45
C ALA A 318 5.58 0.07 -33.13
N GLY A 319 5.08 -1.04 -33.69
CA GLY A 319 3.76 -1.11 -34.33
C GLY A 319 2.55 -0.91 -33.40
N ALA A 320 2.76 -0.82 -32.08
CA ALA A 320 1.72 -0.53 -31.09
C ALA A 320 1.60 0.97 -30.72
N PHE A 321 2.48 1.83 -31.25
CA PHE A 321 2.46 3.27 -31.04
C PHE A 321 1.90 3.97 -32.30
N PRO A 322 0.70 4.57 -32.27
CA PRO A 322 0.09 5.19 -33.45
C PRO A 322 0.89 6.37 -34.02
N GLY A 323 1.64 7.09 -33.17
CA GLY A 323 2.58 8.14 -33.58
C GLY A 323 3.95 7.65 -34.07
N GLY A 324 4.21 6.33 -33.98
CA GLY A 324 5.56 5.77 -34.13
C GLY A 324 6.39 5.86 -32.83
N VAL A 325 7.68 5.59 -32.94
CA VAL A 325 8.65 5.69 -31.84
C VAL A 325 9.94 6.34 -32.33
N ASP A 326 10.59 7.11 -31.45
CA ASP A 326 11.88 7.73 -31.75
C ASP A 326 13.00 6.66 -31.87
N PRO A 327 14.00 6.86 -32.76
CA PRO A 327 15.15 5.98 -32.86
C PRO A 327 16.09 6.17 -31.65
N LEU A 328 16.56 5.06 -31.08
CA LEU A 328 17.52 5.07 -29.97
C LEU A 328 18.98 5.26 -30.44
N ASP A 329 19.79 5.86 -29.57
CA ASP A 329 21.23 5.98 -29.71
C ASP A 329 21.98 4.65 -29.53
N THR A 330 23.12 4.52 -30.19
CA THR A 330 24.03 3.38 -30.02
C THR A 330 24.94 3.57 -28.81
N VAL A 331 24.41 3.33 -27.62
CA VAL A 331 25.15 3.31 -26.35
C VAL A 331 25.78 1.92 -26.11
N ARG A 332 26.99 1.89 -25.54
CA ARG A 332 27.68 0.66 -25.09
C ARG A 332 27.96 0.71 -23.60
N ALA A 333 28.24 -0.45 -22.99
CA ALA A 333 28.63 -0.57 -21.58
C ALA A 333 29.85 0.29 -21.19
N ALA A 334 30.77 0.55 -22.13
CA ALA A 334 31.92 1.43 -21.90
C ALA A 334 31.52 2.93 -21.82
N ASP A 335 30.46 3.32 -22.52
CA ASP A 335 29.99 4.70 -22.61
C ASP A 335 29.18 5.11 -21.35
N LEU A 336 28.77 4.13 -20.54
CA LEU A 336 28.10 4.29 -19.24
C LEU A 336 29.07 4.50 -18.06
N ARG A 337 30.38 4.35 -18.27
CA ARG A 337 31.38 4.51 -17.21
C ARG A 337 31.46 5.96 -16.73
N GLY A 338 31.28 6.18 -15.43
CA GLY A 338 31.33 7.50 -14.80
C GLY A 338 30.23 8.43 -15.28
N ARG A 339 29.01 7.90 -15.53
CA ARG A 339 27.83 8.66 -15.99
C ARG A 339 26.76 8.83 -14.91
N PHE A 340 26.66 7.89 -13.99
CA PHE A 340 25.75 7.93 -12.86
C PHE A 340 26.50 8.39 -11.61
N ASP A 341 26.01 9.46 -10.98
CA ASP A 341 26.31 9.81 -9.60
C ASP A 341 25.26 9.11 -8.71
N LEU A 342 25.73 8.29 -7.77
CA LEU A 342 24.90 7.52 -6.84
C LEU A 342 25.07 8.01 -5.39
N SER A 343 25.73 9.16 -5.19
CA SER A 343 25.62 10.00 -3.98
C SER A 343 24.44 10.98 -4.03
N HIS A 344 23.73 11.06 -5.16
CA HIS A 344 22.55 11.90 -5.38
C HIS A 344 21.48 11.09 -6.13
N ILE A 345 20.50 10.53 -5.42
CA ILE A 345 19.46 9.64 -5.99
C ILE A 345 18.04 10.14 -5.70
N GLY A 346 17.25 10.36 -6.75
CA GLY A 346 15.82 10.67 -6.69
C GLY A 346 14.97 9.52 -7.24
N LEU A 347 13.81 9.26 -6.65
CA LEU A 347 12.88 8.20 -7.11
C LEU A 347 11.48 8.76 -7.40
N MET A 348 10.92 8.48 -8.58
CA MET A 348 9.50 8.68 -8.88
C MET A 348 8.82 7.32 -9.04
N GLY A 349 7.63 7.15 -8.47
CA GLY A 349 6.84 5.94 -8.64
C GLY A 349 5.36 6.24 -8.80
N HIS A 350 4.71 5.63 -9.78
CA HIS A 350 3.28 5.83 -10.06
C HIS A 350 2.42 4.68 -9.49
N SER A 351 1.30 4.94 -8.83
CA SER A 351 0.33 3.93 -8.36
C SER A 351 0.98 2.94 -7.38
N ARG A 352 0.89 1.62 -7.59
CA ARG A 352 1.71 0.62 -6.87
C ARG A 352 3.22 0.84 -6.98
N GLY A 353 3.68 1.55 -8.00
CA GLY A 353 5.05 2.04 -8.11
C GLY A 353 5.38 3.15 -7.10
N GLY A 354 4.41 3.97 -6.70
CA GLY A 354 4.58 5.02 -5.69
C GLY A 354 4.78 4.47 -4.28
N GLU A 355 3.97 3.47 -3.92
CA GLU A 355 4.25 2.63 -2.74
C GLU A 355 5.60 1.89 -2.91
N GLY A 356 5.95 1.49 -4.13
CA GLY A 356 7.25 0.89 -4.47
C GLY A 356 8.47 1.79 -4.20
N VAL A 357 8.40 3.11 -4.45
CA VAL A 357 9.51 4.04 -4.12
C VAL A 357 9.56 4.37 -2.62
N THR A 358 8.41 4.41 -1.96
CA THR A 358 8.30 4.47 -0.49
C THR A 358 8.99 3.24 0.13
N SER A 359 8.68 2.05 -0.39
CA SER A 359 9.32 0.79 0.00
C SER A 359 10.83 0.79 -0.31
N ALA A 360 11.27 1.35 -1.45
CA ALA A 360 12.69 1.48 -1.76
C ALA A 360 13.45 2.33 -0.72
N ALA A 361 12.89 3.47 -0.29
CA ALA A 361 13.50 4.33 0.73
C ALA A 361 13.60 3.62 2.09
N VAL A 362 12.50 2.99 2.53
CA VAL A 362 12.41 2.20 3.77
C VAL A 362 13.38 1.01 3.78
N LEU A 363 13.38 0.20 2.71
CA LEU A 363 14.30 -0.94 2.57
C LEU A 363 15.77 -0.51 2.48
N ASN A 364 16.03 0.66 1.89
CA ASN A 364 17.36 1.26 1.83
C ASN A 364 17.86 1.69 3.21
N GLN A 365 17.01 2.34 4.01
CA GLN A 365 17.34 2.79 5.36
C GLN A 365 17.50 1.63 6.37
N ALA A 366 17.03 0.43 6.05
CA ALA A 366 17.37 -0.79 6.78
C ALA A 366 18.76 -1.37 6.42
N LEU A 367 19.45 -0.88 5.37
CA LEU A 367 20.76 -1.40 4.96
C LEU A 367 21.91 -0.91 5.87
N PRO A 368 22.93 -1.75 6.18
CA PRO A 368 24.12 -1.32 6.93
C PRO A 368 24.93 -0.19 6.27
N ASN A 369 24.75 0.03 4.97
CA ASN A 369 25.24 1.18 4.23
C ASN A 369 24.14 1.55 3.21
N PRO A 370 23.26 2.52 3.52
CA PRO A 370 22.21 2.95 2.60
C PRO A 370 22.80 3.69 1.39
N TRP A 371 22.16 3.55 0.23
CA TRP A 371 22.31 4.45 -0.91
C TRP A 371 21.85 5.86 -0.53
N ALA A 372 22.38 6.89 -1.19
CA ALA A 372 22.01 8.28 -0.97
C ALA A 372 20.71 8.65 -1.71
N ILE A 373 19.60 7.99 -1.34
CA ILE A 373 18.26 8.41 -1.73
C ILE A 373 17.95 9.69 -0.96
N GLU A 374 17.80 10.79 -1.70
CA GLU A 374 17.65 12.15 -1.15
C GLU A 374 16.34 12.84 -1.58
N SER A 375 15.52 12.18 -2.40
CA SER A 375 14.22 12.68 -2.85
C SER A 375 13.30 11.55 -3.31
N ILE A 376 12.03 11.57 -2.91
CA ILE A 376 11.00 10.67 -3.45
C ILE A 376 9.73 11.40 -3.91
N LEU A 377 9.10 10.89 -4.96
CA LEU A 377 7.83 11.38 -5.51
C LEU A 377 6.87 10.21 -5.81
N PRO A 378 5.99 9.87 -4.86
CA PRO A 378 4.84 8.99 -5.11
C PRO A 378 3.73 9.71 -5.92
N LEU A 379 3.56 9.35 -7.19
CA LEU A 379 2.52 9.83 -8.10
C LEU A 379 1.28 8.92 -8.03
N ALA A 380 0.10 9.50 -7.89
CA ALA A 380 -1.20 8.84 -7.71
C ALA A 380 -1.14 7.54 -6.90
N PRO A 381 -0.47 7.49 -5.73
CA PRO A 381 0.00 6.23 -5.20
C PRO A 381 -1.09 5.50 -4.42
N VAL A 382 -0.99 4.18 -4.42
CA VAL A 382 -1.63 3.37 -3.37
C VAL A 382 -0.84 3.55 -2.07
N ASP A 383 -1.46 3.16 -0.97
CA ASP A 383 -0.81 2.97 0.31
C ASP A 383 -1.52 1.82 1.03
N PHE A 384 -1.15 0.61 0.65
CA PHE A 384 -1.66 -0.60 1.26
C PHE A 384 -0.91 -0.93 2.55
N GLY A 385 0.35 -0.49 2.67
CA GLY A 385 1.26 -0.80 3.76
C GLY A 385 1.40 0.26 4.85
N ARG A 386 0.86 1.48 4.73
CA ARG A 386 1.03 2.61 5.68
C ARG A 386 2.50 2.80 6.07
N MET A 387 3.37 2.91 5.05
CA MET A 387 4.82 3.03 5.24
C MET A 387 5.21 4.48 5.55
N THR A 388 5.86 4.67 6.70
CA THR A 388 6.43 5.96 7.11
C THR A 388 7.87 6.11 6.63
N VAL A 389 8.22 7.29 6.10
CA VAL A 389 9.55 7.57 5.54
C VAL A 389 10.28 8.63 6.37
N PRO A 390 11.41 8.29 7.03
CA PRO A 390 12.32 9.26 7.62
C PRO A 390 13.25 9.92 6.58
N ASP A 391 13.81 11.06 6.95
CA ASP A 391 15.05 11.66 6.38
C ASP A 391 15.10 11.94 4.87
N VAL A 392 13.99 11.78 4.15
CA VAL A 392 13.91 12.00 2.70
C VAL A 392 12.72 12.93 2.40
N PRO A 393 12.93 14.08 1.74
CA PRO A 393 11.85 14.91 1.21
C PRO A 393 10.90 14.10 0.34
N MET A 394 9.60 14.28 0.55
CA MET A 394 8.55 13.54 -0.16
C MET A 394 7.48 14.48 -0.71
N ASN A 395 7.17 14.34 -2.00
CA ASN A 395 6.01 14.97 -2.63
C ASN A 395 5.04 13.92 -3.17
N VAL A 396 3.80 13.92 -2.68
CA VAL A 396 2.73 13.03 -3.17
C VAL A 396 1.81 13.81 -4.11
N ILE A 397 1.64 13.33 -5.35
CA ILE A 397 0.74 13.94 -6.33
C ILE A 397 -0.55 13.11 -6.44
N LEU A 398 -1.72 13.75 -6.33
CA LEU A 398 -3.03 13.10 -6.27
C LEU A 398 -3.99 13.65 -7.35
N PRO A 399 -4.43 12.84 -8.33
CA PRO A 399 -5.39 13.28 -9.35
C PRO A 399 -6.81 13.37 -8.78
N TYR A 400 -7.52 14.49 -8.96
CA TYR A 400 -8.86 14.65 -8.36
C TYR A 400 -9.91 13.72 -8.97
N CYS A 401 -9.86 13.50 -10.28
CA CYS A 401 -10.73 12.59 -11.04
C CYS A 401 -10.09 11.19 -11.21
N ASP A 402 -9.30 10.74 -10.23
CA ASP A 402 -8.76 9.37 -10.19
C ASP A 402 -9.91 8.35 -10.13
N GLY A 403 -10.00 7.49 -11.14
CA GLY A 403 -11.00 6.43 -11.22
C GLY A 403 -10.50 5.04 -10.83
N ASP A 404 -9.20 4.88 -10.54
CA ASP A 404 -8.55 3.60 -10.27
C ASP A 404 -8.14 3.48 -8.79
N VAL A 405 -7.40 4.45 -8.25
CA VAL A 405 -7.14 4.62 -6.80
C VAL A 405 -8.05 5.75 -6.30
N SER A 406 -9.35 5.56 -6.49
CA SER A 406 -10.37 6.62 -6.36
C SER A 406 -10.50 7.22 -4.96
N ASN A 407 -9.91 6.59 -3.94
CA ASN A 407 -9.83 7.08 -2.56
C ASN A 407 -8.60 7.91 -2.23
N GLN A 408 -7.59 7.98 -3.11
CA GLN A 408 -6.36 8.74 -2.88
C GLN A 408 -5.67 8.37 -1.55
N GLN A 409 -5.77 7.10 -1.12
CA GLN A 409 -5.16 6.57 0.12
C GLN A 409 -3.66 6.89 0.27
N GLY A 410 -2.97 7.14 -0.85
CA GLY A 410 -1.62 7.69 -0.89
C GLY A 410 -1.37 8.94 -0.03
N GLN A 411 -2.42 9.69 0.33
CA GLN A 411 -2.34 10.81 1.27
C GLN A 411 -1.75 10.42 2.64
N HIS A 412 -1.98 9.20 3.13
CA HIS A 412 -1.43 8.76 4.42
C HIS A 412 0.10 8.77 4.47
N LEU A 413 0.78 8.58 3.33
CA LEU A 413 2.24 8.58 3.25
C LEU A 413 2.82 9.87 3.84
N LEU A 414 2.16 11.01 3.61
CA LEU A 414 2.50 12.30 4.21
C LEU A 414 2.03 12.40 5.66
N ASP A 415 0.77 12.02 5.92
CA ASP A 415 0.10 12.27 7.19
C ASP A 415 0.67 11.45 8.35
N ASP A 416 1.06 10.20 8.11
CA ASP A 416 1.76 9.39 9.12
C ASP A 416 3.23 9.84 9.25
N SER A 417 3.93 10.10 8.12
CA SER A 417 5.36 10.41 8.15
C SER A 417 5.69 11.75 8.84
N ARG A 418 4.77 12.72 8.86
CA ARG A 418 5.06 14.13 9.26
C ARG A 418 5.48 14.36 10.71
N TYR A 419 5.30 13.35 11.57
CA TYR A 419 5.79 13.31 12.96
C TYR A 419 6.39 11.95 13.37
N ALA A 420 6.52 10.98 12.44
CA ALA A 420 7.00 9.64 12.76
C ALA A 420 8.48 9.58 13.19
N PHE A 421 9.29 10.60 12.86
CA PHE A 421 10.73 10.60 13.10
C PHE A 421 11.26 12.00 13.45
N ASP A 422 12.40 12.02 14.15
CA ASP A 422 13.22 13.22 14.38
C ASP A 422 14.09 13.49 13.13
N ASP A 423 13.46 14.04 12.09
CA ASP A 423 14.09 14.44 10.84
C ASP A 423 13.75 15.88 10.45
N ASP A 424 14.42 16.37 9.40
CA ASP A 424 14.39 17.78 9.01
C ASP A 424 14.17 17.93 7.51
N VAL A 425 13.05 17.41 7.00
CA VAL A 425 12.74 17.33 5.56
C VAL A 425 11.31 17.78 5.21
N LEU A 426 11.17 18.38 4.02
CA LEU A 426 9.91 18.84 3.47
C LEU A 426 8.99 17.67 3.09
N ARG A 427 7.72 17.75 3.50
CA ARG A 427 6.66 16.85 3.07
C ARG A 427 5.58 17.65 2.38
N SER A 428 5.25 17.32 1.13
CA SER A 428 4.33 18.07 0.27
C SER A 428 3.24 17.15 -0.30
N GLY A 429 2.00 17.62 -0.34
CA GLY A 429 0.88 16.95 -0.98
C GLY A 429 0.24 17.87 -2.01
N VAL A 430 0.12 17.40 -3.25
CA VAL A 430 -0.31 18.19 -4.40
C VAL A 430 -1.53 17.52 -5.05
N TRP A 431 -2.67 18.19 -5.06
CA TRP A 431 -3.83 17.76 -5.83
C TRP A 431 -3.84 18.42 -7.20
N VAL A 432 -3.88 17.62 -8.26
CA VAL A 432 -4.12 18.09 -9.62
C VAL A 432 -5.61 17.94 -9.92
N MET A 433 -6.33 19.05 -9.96
CA MET A 433 -7.77 19.03 -10.25
C MET A 433 -7.98 18.70 -11.73
N GLY A 434 -9.05 17.97 -12.04
CA GLY A 434 -9.34 17.52 -13.41
C GLY A 434 -8.49 16.36 -13.96
N ALA A 435 -7.39 15.97 -13.30
CA ALA A 435 -6.57 14.83 -13.72
C ALA A 435 -7.15 13.47 -13.28
N ASN A 436 -6.87 12.41 -14.04
CA ASN A 436 -7.17 11.00 -13.71
C ASN A 436 -5.91 10.22 -13.31
N HIS A 437 -6.02 8.92 -13.10
CA HIS A 437 -4.88 8.06 -12.81
C HIS A 437 -3.93 7.96 -14.03
N ASN A 438 -4.47 7.61 -15.19
CA ASN A 438 -3.65 7.07 -16.28
C ASN A 438 -2.83 8.11 -17.07
N PHE A 439 -3.33 9.34 -17.25
CA PHE A 439 -2.83 10.20 -18.34
C PHE A 439 -1.48 10.89 -18.07
N PHE A 440 -0.92 10.72 -16.87
CA PHE A 440 0.50 10.98 -16.61
C PHE A 440 1.46 9.99 -17.31
N ASN A 441 0.94 8.95 -17.99
CA ASN A 441 1.72 7.93 -18.68
C ASN A 441 1.24 7.73 -20.14
N THR A 442 2.06 8.09 -21.13
CA THR A 442 1.66 8.01 -22.57
C THR A 442 1.41 6.58 -23.07
N VAL A 443 1.92 5.55 -22.39
CA VAL A 443 1.66 4.14 -22.73
C VAL A 443 0.31 3.66 -22.20
N TRP A 444 -0.30 4.39 -21.26
CA TRP A 444 -1.63 4.10 -20.69
C TRP A 444 -2.74 4.99 -21.30
N THR A 445 -2.37 6.11 -21.93
CA THR A 445 -3.26 7.06 -22.59
C THR A 445 -3.81 6.53 -23.94
N PRO A 446 -5.15 6.49 -24.15
CA PRO A 446 -5.75 6.11 -25.41
C PRO A 446 -5.29 6.99 -26.59
N GLY A 447 -4.90 6.34 -27.70
CA GLY A 447 -4.43 7.02 -28.92
C GLY A 447 -2.93 7.26 -28.98
N LEU A 448 -2.23 7.27 -27.84
CA LEU A 448 -0.77 7.31 -27.77
C LEU A 448 -0.14 5.90 -27.77
N PHE A 449 -0.86 4.92 -27.22
CA PHE A 449 -0.56 3.49 -27.33
C PHE A 449 -1.84 2.67 -27.65
N SER A 450 -1.67 1.44 -28.15
CA SER A 450 -2.77 0.67 -28.77
C SER A 450 -3.36 -0.45 -27.91
N PHE A 451 -2.73 -0.82 -26.79
CA PHE A 451 -3.13 -1.99 -25.98
C PHE A 451 -3.07 -1.67 -24.48
N SER A 452 -4.07 -2.10 -23.70
CA SER A 452 -4.20 -1.73 -22.28
C SER A 452 -4.12 -0.21 -22.08
N VAL A 453 -5.05 0.51 -22.71
CA VAL A 453 -5.18 1.97 -22.57
C VAL A 453 -6.61 2.32 -22.15
N SER A 454 -6.77 3.31 -21.26
CA SER A 454 -8.07 3.64 -20.67
C SER A 454 -8.10 5.03 -20.04
N ASP A 455 -9.24 5.73 -20.19
CA ASP A 455 -9.64 6.67 -19.14
C ASP A 455 -10.23 5.86 -17.98
N ASP A 456 -9.61 5.91 -16.81
CA ASP A 456 -10.07 5.25 -15.58
C ASP A 456 -11.36 5.89 -15.01
N TRP A 457 -11.67 7.14 -15.38
CA TRP A 457 -12.99 7.74 -15.16
C TRP A 457 -14.04 7.27 -16.21
N GLY A 458 -13.72 6.27 -17.04
CA GLY A 458 -14.48 5.85 -18.22
C GLY A 458 -15.78 5.05 -17.99
N SER A 459 -16.27 4.90 -16.76
CA SER A 459 -17.52 4.15 -16.48
C SER A 459 -18.75 4.83 -17.10
N ALA A 460 -19.80 4.07 -17.43
CA ALA A 460 -20.98 4.62 -18.09
C ALA A 460 -21.67 5.75 -17.28
N ALA A 461 -21.58 5.71 -15.94
CA ALA A 461 -22.06 6.77 -15.05
C ALA A 461 -21.02 7.87 -14.83
N ARG A 462 -19.72 7.53 -14.71
CA ARG A 462 -18.63 8.50 -14.50
C ARG A 462 -18.41 9.41 -15.72
N ARG A 463 -18.57 8.93 -16.96
CA ARG A 463 -18.40 9.74 -18.18
C ARG A 463 -19.43 10.87 -18.35
N VAL A 464 -20.63 10.70 -17.82
CA VAL A 464 -21.71 11.72 -17.83
C VAL A 464 -21.86 12.41 -16.46
N GLU A 465 -20.83 12.31 -15.62
CA GLU A 465 -20.76 13.01 -14.34
C GLU A 465 -20.37 14.48 -14.61
N PRO A 466 -21.13 15.49 -14.14
CA PRO A 466 -20.91 16.89 -14.49
C PRO A 466 -19.53 17.51 -14.19
N ILE A 467 -18.72 16.97 -13.27
CA ILE A 467 -17.46 17.59 -12.80
C ILE A 467 -16.22 16.93 -13.41
N CYS A 468 -16.19 15.60 -13.51
CA CYS A 468 -15.06 14.82 -14.01
C CYS A 468 -15.40 14.03 -15.30
N GLY A 469 -16.64 14.11 -15.79
CA GLY A 469 -17.06 13.41 -16.99
C GLY A 469 -16.44 13.95 -18.28
N THR A 470 -16.31 13.06 -19.27
CA THR A 470 -15.72 13.31 -20.59
C THR A 470 -16.73 13.28 -21.74
N ASP A 471 -18.02 13.08 -21.45
CA ASP A 471 -19.07 13.11 -22.48
C ASP A 471 -19.39 14.56 -22.92
N PRO A 472 -19.63 14.83 -24.22
CA PRO A 472 -19.97 16.17 -24.71
C PRO A 472 -21.19 16.83 -24.03
N SER A 473 -22.07 16.06 -23.37
CA SER A 473 -23.19 16.61 -22.58
C SER A 473 -22.77 17.32 -21.29
N VAL A 474 -21.58 17.06 -20.76
CA VAL A 474 -21.05 17.66 -19.51
C VAL A 474 -19.85 18.60 -19.72
N ALA A 475 -19.42 18.81 -20.97
CA ALA A 475 -18.25 19.63 -21.31
C ALA A 475 -18.30 21.10 -20.84
N ASN A 476 -19.49 21.64 -20.50
CA ASN A 476 -19.65 23.00 -19.99
C ASN A 476 -19.53 23.11 -18.44
N THR A 477 -19.47 22.00 -17.73
CA THR A 477 -19.37 21.94 -16.25
C THR A 477 -18.17 21.15 -15.76
N SER A 478 -17.58 20.34 -16.63
CA SER A 478 -16.47 19.45 -16.31
C SER A 478 -15.18 20.25 -16.14
N ILE A 479 -14.45 20.02 -15.04
CA ILE A 479 -13.10 20.55 -14.79
C ILE A 479 -12.01 19.64 -15.38
N ARG A 480 -12.40 18.68 -16.21
CA ARG A 480 -11.54 17.62 -16.74
C ARG A 480 -10.52 18.18 -17.74
N LEU A 481 -9.24 18.15 -17.34
CA LEU A 481 -8.11 18.43 -18.22
C LEU A 481 -8.09 17.44 -19.41
N SER A 482 -7.51 17.85 -20.55
CA SER A 482 -7.22 16.95 -21.66
C SER A 482 -6.07 15.98 -21.34
N PRO A 483 -5.84 14.92 -22.14
CA PRO A 483 -4.73 14.00 -21.91
C PRO A 483 -3.34 14.64 -22.09
N GLU A 484 -3.24 15.72 -22.87
CA GLU A 484 -2.01 16.48 -23.11
C GLU A 484 -1.68 17.35 -21.89
N GLU A 485 -2.64 18.16 -21.43
CA GLU A 485 -2.50 19.00 -20.22
C GLU A 485 -2.17 18.17 -18.96
N GLN A 486 -2.75 16.97 -18.81
CA GLN A 486 -2.40 16.07 -17.69
C GLN A 486 -0.95 15.60 -17.75
N TYR A 487 -0.45 15.28 -18.94
CA TYR A 487 0.92 14.83 -19.13
C TYR A 487 1.94 15.96 -18.94
N ASP A 488 1.59 17.19 -19.35
CA ASP A 488 2.41 18.38 -19.17
C ASP A 488 2.45 18.83 -17.70
N VAL A 489 1.31 18.87 -16.99
CA VAL A 489 1.27 19.12 -15.54
C VAL A 489 2.09 18.07 -14.78
N GLY A 490 1.96 16.79 -15.15
CA GLY A 490 2.79 15.72 -14.58
C GLY A 490 4.28 15.95 -14.82
N THR A 491 4.66 16.22 -16.08
CA THR A 491 6.05 16.48 -16.48
C THR A 491 6.63 17.68 -15.75
N ALA A 492 5.86 18.76 -15.57
CA ALA A 492 6.29 19.97 -14.87
C ALA A 492 6.48 19.73 -13.37
N TYR A 493 5.51 19.15 -12.67
CA TYR A 493 5.62 18.91 -11.22
C TYR A 493 6.67 17.84 -10.89
N MET A 494 6.82 16.81 -11.74
CA MET A 494 7.87 15.81 -11.55
C MET A 494 9.27 16.35 -11.86
N SER A 495 9.45 17.20 -12.88
CA SER A 495 10.77 17.82 -13.14
C SER A 495 11.13 18.84 -12.06
N ALA A 496 10.20 19.73 -11.69
CA ALA A 496 10.38 20.75 -10.66
C ALA A 496 10.80 20.15 -9.32
N TRP A 497 10.21 19.03 -8.91
CA TRP A 497 10.51 18.42 -7.63
C TRP A 497 11.96 17.94 -7.50
N PHE A 498 12.51 17.24 -8.49
CA PHE A 498 13.91 16.82 -8.46
C PHE A 498 14.87 17.99 -8.69
N ARG A 499 14.50 18.96 -9.52
CA ARG A 499 15.25 20.23 -9.69
C ARG A 499 15.39 20.99 -8.37
N LEU A 500 14.32 21.08 -7.59
CA LEU A 500 14.31 21.65 -6.25
C LEU A 500 15.15 20.82 -5.26
N THR A 501 14.82 19.54 -5.10
CA THR A 501 15.32 18.69 -4.00
C THR A 501 16.74 18.15 -4.18
N MET A 502 17.18 17.98 -5.44
CA MET A 502 18.52 17.48 -5.77
C MET A 502 19.39 18.56 -6.43
N GLY A 503 18.79 19.42 -7.25
CA GLY A 503 19.48 20.51 -7.95
C GLY A 503 19.66 21.80 -7.14
N GLY A 504 18.91 21.96 -6.04
CA GLY A 504 18.89 23.20 -5.26
C GLY A 504 18.21 24.38 -5.97
N GLU A 505 17.34 24.10 -6.95
CA GLU A 505 16.59 25.12 -7.69
C GLU A 505 15.41 25.65 -6.84
N GLU A 506 15.72 26.45 -5.82
CA GLU A 506 14.78 27.03 -4.86
C GLU A 506 13.62 27.80 -5.50
N GLN A 507 13.76 28.28 -6.74
CA GLN A 507 12.66 28.96 -7.45
C GLN A 507 11.43 28.07 -7.69
N PHE A 508 11.53 26.74 -7.55
CA PHE A 508 10.38 25.83 -7.62
C PHE A 508 9.73 25.52 -6.26
N LEU A 509 10.31 25.97 -5.15
CA LEU A 509 9.78 25.73 -3.80
C LEU A 509 8.31 26.19 -3.60
N PRO A 510 7.83 27.31 -4.19
CA PRO A 510 6.43 27.73 -4.10
C PRO A 510 5.39 26.75 -4.70
N MET A 511 5.81 25.81 -5.55
CA MET A 511 4.92 24.75 -6.05
C MET A 511 4.59 23.70 -4.97
N PHE A 512 5.42 23.59 -3.92
CA PHE A 512 5.41 22.48 -2.96
C PHE A 512 5.30 22.93 -1.49
N ASP A 513 5.46 24.22 -1.19
CA ASP A 513 5.44 24.78 0.17
C ASP A 513 4.03 25.21 0.65
N GLY A 514 2.98 24.90 -0.10
CA GLY A 514 1.60 25.26 0.25
C GLY A 514 1.17 26.69 -0.11
N SER A 515 2.05 27.53 -0.69
CA SER A 515 1.65 28.82 -1.27
C SER A 515 0.72 28.66 -2.49
N ARG A 516 0.84 27.53 -3.21
CA ARG A 516 0.07 27.14 -4.41
C ARG A 516 0.45 27.94 -5.66
N ALA A 517 1.73 28.25 -5.84
CA ALA A 517 2.19 28.84 -7.10
C ALA A 517 2.16 27.80 -8.24
N VAL A 518 1.74 28.21 -9.44
CA VAL A 518 1.63 27.34 -10.62
C VAL A 518 2.41 27.98 -11.79
N PRO A 519 3.25 27.22 -12.51
CA PRO A 519 3.90 27.72 -13.73
C PRO A 519 2.89 28.17 -14.78
N ALA A 520 3.06 29.39 -15.31
CA ALA A 520 2.16 29.96 -16.32
C ALA A 520 2.12 29.16 -17.64
N SER A 521 3.06 28.25 -17.86
CA SER A 521 3.07 27.26 -18.95
C SER A 521 1.95 26.22 -18.86
N LEU A 522 1.38 26.00 -17.67
CA LEU A 522 0.29 25.05 -17.43
C LEU A 522 -1.12 25.68 -17.58
N GLY A 523 -1.20 26.97 -17.95
CA GLY A 523 -2.47 27.68 -18.18
C GLY A 523 -3.37 27.71 -16.93
N ASP A 524 -4.67 27.50 -17.14
CA ASP A 524 -5.71 27.59 -16.09
C ASP A 524 -5.79 26.32 -15.21
N ALA A 525 -4.70 25.56 -15.05
CA ALA A 525 -4.66 24.32 -14.29
C ALA A 525 -4.77 24.55 -12.76
N ASP A 526 -5.93 24.24 -12.18
CA ASP A 526 -6.15 24.25 -10.72
C ASP A 526 -5.33 23.14 -10.04
N VAL A 527 -4.18 23.52 -9.48
CA VAL A 527 -3.29 22.65 -8.71
C VAL A 527 -3.15 23.19 -7.28
N ARG A 528 -3.33 22.32 -6.28
CA ARG A 528 -3.43 22.71 -4.87
C ARG A 528 -2.42 21.96 -4.03
N SER A 529 -1.42 22.67 -3.51
CA SER A 529 -0.42 22.14 -2.60
C SER A 529 -0.78 22.38 -1.13
N VAL A 530 -0.44 21.42 -0.26
CA VAL A 530 -0.24 21.62 1.18
C VAL A 530 1.13 21.08 1.56
N SER A 531 1.74 21.62 2.61
CA SER A 531 3.08 21.25 3.04
C SER A 531 3.14 20.92 4.54
N THR A 532 4.28 20.43 4.96
CA THR A 532 4.74 20.47 6.35
C THR A 532 6.21 20.84 6.31
N ALA A 533 6.58 21.99 6.87
CA ALA A 533 7.94 22.48 6.80
C ALA A 533 8.94 21.56 7.57
N PRO A 534 10.21 21.50 7.13
CA PRO A 534 11.30 20.85 7.87
C PRO A 534 11.34 21.29 9.35
N ALA A 535 11.65 20.37 10.27
CA ALA A 535 11.61 20.61 11.71
C ALA A 535 12.45 21.82 12.18
N GLY A 536 13.62 22.06 11.57
CA GLY A 536 14.47 23.21 11.86
C GLY A 536 13.82 24.55 11.46
N SER A 537 13.06 24.53 10.36
CA SER A 537 12.29 25.66 9.80
C SER A 537 10.88 25.80 10.37
N ARG A 538 10.50 24.96 11.35
CA ARG A 538 9.15 24.86 11.92
C ARG A 538 9.13 25.09 13.43
N SER A 539 7.96 25.41 13.97
CA SER A 539 7.64 25.38 15.39
C SER A 539 6.14 25.11 15.56
N THR A 540 5.78 23.83 15.63
CA THR A 540 4.40 23.39 15.89
C THR A 540 3.93 23.89 17.26
N LEU A 541 2.79 24.58 17.28
CA LEU A 541 2.10 25.09 18.46
C LEU A 541 1.02 24.10 18.92
N ALA A 542 0.32 23.47 17.96
CA ALA A 542 -0.58 22.34 18.18
C ALA A 542 -0.65 21.48 16.92
N SER A 543 -0.34 20.19 17.03
CA SER A 543 -0.54 19.18 15.97
C SER A 543 -2.02 18.87 15.73
N PHE A 544 -2.84 18.94 16.79
CA PHE A 544 -4.25 18.56 16.88
C PHE A 544 -4.57 17.06 16.74
N ASP A 545 -3.56 16.21 16.56
CA ASP A 545 -3.63 14.74 16.62
C ASP A 545 -3.98 14.17 18.01
N SER A 546 -3.86 14.99 19.06
CA SER A 546 -3.93 14.56 20.45
C SER A 546 -4.42 15.69 21.38
N PRO A 547 -5.05 15.38 22.53
CA PRO A 547 -5.57 16.40 23.44
C PRO A 547 -4.45 17.24 24.08
N SER A 548 -4.38 18.53 23.75
CA SER A 548 -3.37 19.45 24.26
C SER A 548 -3.94 20.47 25.25
N ALA A 549 -3.27 20.65 26.39
CA ALA A 549 -3.61 21.66 27.39
C ALA A 549 -3.38 23.12 26.92
N ALA A 550 -2.76 23.32 25.75
CA ALA A 550 -2.68 24.63 25.11
C ALA A 550 -3.99 25.02 24.38
N VAL A 551 -4.85 24.05 24.07
CA VAL A 551 -6.11 24.25 23.33
C VAL A 551 -7.28 24.38 24.31
N THR A 552 -8.04 25.47 24.20
CA THR A 552 -9.27 25.70 24.98
C THR A 552 -10.41 26.12 24.07
N THR A 553 -11.64 25.72 24.37
CA THR A 553 -12.84 26.21 23.63
C THR A 553 -13.51 27.38 24.33
N ALA A 554 -14.25 28.16 23.56
CA ALA A 554 -15.04 29.31 23.99
C ALA A 554 -16.47 29.24 23.46
N GLY A 555 -17.41 29.79 24.23
CA GLY A 555 -18.83 29.77 23.88
C GLY A 555 -19.43 28.35 23.93
N ALA A 556 -20.20 27.98 22.91
CA ALA A 556 -20.78 26.65 22.75
C ALA A 556 -19.93 25.70 21.89
N ALA A 557 -18.67 26.06 21.55
CA ALA A 557 -17.82 25.23 20.71
C ALA A 557 -17.29 23.96 21.40
N THR A 558 -17.17 22.89 20.62
CA THR A 558 -16.47 21.66 21.02
C THR A 558 -15.25 21.45 20.12
N ALA A 559 -14.18 20.91 20.70
CA ALA A 559 -12.99 20.48 19.98
C ALA A 559 -12.68 19.04 20.44
N ALA A 560 -12.81 18.07 19.54
CA ALA A 560 -12.64 16.66 19.85
C ALA A 560 -11.67 16.01 18.86
N VAL A 561 -10.66 15.30 19.38
CA VAL A 561 -9.77 14.49 18.56
C VAL A 561 -10.54 13.29 18.01
N CYS A 562 -10.42 13.05 16.71
CA CYS A 562 -11.00 11.93 15.97
C CYS A 562 -9.91 11.26 15.12
N ALA A 563 -10.17 10.04 14.64
CA ALA A 563 -9.36 9.37 13.64
C ALA A 563 -10.21 8.37 12.85
N SER A 564 -9.77 8.00 11.64
CA SER A 564 -10.43 7.01 10.77
C SER A 564 -11.86 7.34 10.33
N LEU A 565 -12.37 6.52 9.40
CA LEU A 565 -13.80 6.40 9.11
C LEU A 565 -14.53 5.55 10.17
N SER A 566 -15.86 5.63 10.16
CA SER A 566 -16.77 4.80 10.96
C SER A 566 -16.65 3.29 10.68
N GLU A 567 -17.42 2.49 11.44
CA GLU A 567 -17.71 1.09 11.11
C GLU A 567 -16.44 0.23 10.90
N ARG A 568 -15.50 0.35 11.85
CA ARG A 568 -14.27 -0.45 11.90
C ARG A 568 -14.52 -1.79 12.59
N THR A 569 -13.88 -2.86 12.12
CA THR A 569 -14.11 -4.23 12.62
C THR A 569 -13.42 -4.52 13.94
N VAL A 570 -12.45 -3.69 14.35
CA VAL A 570 -11.85 -3.67 15.68
C VAL A 570 -12.19 -2.35 16.40
N PRO A 571 -12.59 -2.38 17.69
CA PRO A 571 -12.89 -1.18 18.46
C PRO A 571 -11.78 -0.13 18.41
N GLN A 572 -12.15 1.12 18.14
CA GLN A 572 -11.22 2.24 18.00
C GLN A 572 -11.07 3.02 19.32
N HIS A 573 -9.88 3.58 19.57
CA HIS A 573 -9.62 4.42 20.75
C HIS A 573 -10.14 5.87 20.60
N LEU A 574 -10.31 6.34 19.36
CA LEU A 574 -10.83 7.65 19.02
C LEU A 574 -12.20 7.52 18.32
N PRO A 575 -13.08 8.54 18.41
CA PRO A 575 -14.28 8.58 17.57
C PRO A 575 -13.89 8.73 16.08
N PRO A 576 -14.74 8.27 15.15
CA PRO A 576 -14.50 8.46 13.73
C PRO A 576 -14.51 9.95 13.36
N CYS A 577 -13.63 10.37 12.44
CA CYS A 577 -13.68 11.73 11.90
C CYS A 577 -14.84 11.92 10.93
N ALA A 578 -15.16 10.90 10.13
CA ALA A 578 -16.28 10.92 9.19
C ALA A 578 -16.97 9.56 9.06
N SER A 579 -18.23 9.58 8.60
CA SER A 579 -19.11 8.43 8.37
C SER A 579 -19.57 8.40 6.91
N THR A 580 -18.60 8.48 6.01
CA THR A 580 -18.77 8.80 4.58
C THR A 580 -17.99 7.80 3.71
N PRO A 581 -18.33 7.59 2.42
CA PRO A 581 -17.64 6.61 1.57
C PRO A 581 -16.12 6.84 1.52
N SER A 582 -15.35 5.74 1.47
CA SER A 582 -13.87 5.79 1.49
C SER A 582 -13.30 6.71 0.41
N ALA A 583 -13.87 6.67 -0.80
CA ALA A 583 -13.43 7.50 -1.92
C ALA A 583 -13.66 9.01 -1.76
N VAL A 584 -14.39 9.47 -0.73
CA VAL A 584 -14.55 10.91 -0.42
C VAL A 584 -13.74 11.35 0.80
N ALA A 585 -12.91 10.49 1.40
CA ALA A 585 -12.15 10.77 2.61
C ALA A 585 -10.65 10.33 2.54
N PRO A 586 -9.80 10.96 1.70
CA PRO A 586 -8.39 10.57 1.52
C PRO A 586 -7.55 10.48 2.80
N HIS A 587 -7.82 11.31 3.81
CA HIS A 587 -7.10 11.28 5.10
C HIS A 587 -7.49 10.09 6.00
N TRP A 588 -8.63 9.42 5.74
CA TRP A 588 -9.26 8.48 6.68
C TRP A 588 -9.67 7.14 6.09
N THR A 589 -9.47 6.94 4.79
CA THR A 589 -9.78 5.68 4.10
C THR A 589 -8.99 4.51 4.73
N PRO A 590 -9.58 3.31 4.88
CA PRO A 590 -8.84 2.15 5.34
C PRO A 590 -7.74 1.77 4.33
N ALA A 591 -6.53 1.51 4.82
CA ALA A 591 -5.45 0.93 4.04
C ALA A 591 -5.57 -0.62 4.01
N SER A 592 -5.22 -1.24 2.90
CA SER A 592 -5.48 -2.67 2.69
C SER A 592 -4.83 -3.59 3.75
N ASN A 593 -3.58 -3.37 4.13
CA ASN A 593 -2.89 -4.21 5.12
C ASN A 593 -3.06 -3.69 6.57
N GLY A 594 -4.06 -2.82 6.80
CA GLY A 594 -4.21 -2.04 8.02
C GLY A 594 -5.58 -1.39 8.24
N GLY A 595 -6.68 -1.97 7.76
CA GLY A 595 -7.99 -1.30 7.70
C GLY A 595 -8.63 -0.89 9.04
N ASN A 596 -8.02 -1.25 10.17
CA ASN A 596 -8.40 -0.87 11.53
C ASN A 596 -7.35 0.04 12.23
N VAL A 597 -6.21 0.31 11.60
CA VAL A 597 -5.16 1.19 12.13
C VAL A 597 -5.63 2.64 12.05
N PRO A 598 -5.52 3.44 13.12
CA PRO A 598 -5.94 4.84 13.13
C PRO A 598 -5.40 5.61 11.92
N ALA A 599 -6.29 6.13 11.08
CA ALA A 599 -5.94 6.99 9.95
C ALA A 599 -6.05 8.46 10.36
N THR A 600 -5.04 9.26 10.03
CA THR A 600 -4.87 10.71 10.28
C THR A 600 -5.67 11.25 11.47
N PRO A 601 -5.19 11.03 12.72
CA PRO A 601 -5.76 11.68 13.89
C PRO A 601 -5.68 13.20 13.77
N LEU A 602 -6.80 13.90 14.01
CA LEU A 602 -6.85 15.37 14.07
C LEU A 602 -8.05 15.86 14.90
N THR A 603 -8.20 17.18 15.06
CA THR A 603 -9.30 17.74 15.86
C THR A 603 -10.47 18.19 14.99
N ARG A 604 -11.66 17.65 15.28
CA ARG A 604 -12.95 18.13 14.81
C ARG A 604 -13.42 19.28 15.72
N LEU A 605 -13.51 20.49 15.17
CA LEU A 605 -14.06 21.69 15.80
C LEU A 605 -15.51 21.88 15.35
N THR A 606 -16.44 22.12 16.28
CA THR A 606 -17.84 22.48 15.99
C THR A 606 -18.25 23.73 16.75
N TRP A 607 -19.16 24.53 16.20
CA TRP A 607 -19.65 25.78 16.81
C TRP A 607 -21.12 26.07 16.48
N SER A 608 -21.81 26.82 17.34
CA SER A 608 -23.25 27.10 17.24
C SER A 608 -23.59 28.53 16.84
N ALA A 609 -22.67 29.48 17.03
CA ALA A 609 -22.84 30.88 16.65
C ALA A 609 -21.48 31.57 16.36
N PRO A 610 -21.46 32.73 15.67
CA PRO A 610 -20.22 33.47 15.48
C PRO A 610 -19.57 33.88 16.81
N GLY A 611 -18.25 33.69 16.92
CA GLY A 611 -17.47 33.97 18.13
C GLY A 611 -17.35 32.81 19.13
N ASP A 612 -18.16 31.75 19.01
CA ASP A 612 -17.79 30.42 19.54
C ASP A 612 -16.48 29.96 18.87
N GLY A 613 -15.66 29.13 19.51
CA GLY A 613 -14.49 28.56 18.82
C GLY A 613 -13.45 27.91 19.72
N LEU A 614 -12.21 27.82 19.21
CA LEU A 614 -11.03 27.42 19.98
C LEU A 614 -9.96 28.53 20.06
N SER A 615 -9.10 28.42 21.06
CA SER A 615 -7.89 29.23 21.23
C SER A 615 -6.72 28.32 21.57
N VAL A 616 -5.56 28.59 20.96
CA VAL A 616 -4.29 27.92 21.23
C VAL A 616 -3.35 28.92 21.90
N ALA A 617 -2.98 28.65 23.15
CA ALA A 617 -2.03 29.46 23.90
C ALA A 617 -0.60 29.19 23.39
N VAL A 618 0.11 30.23 22.95
CA VAL A 618 1.49 30.11 22.44
C VAL A 618 2.45 29.84 23.61
N PRO A 619 3.13 28.68 23.64
CA PRO A 619 4.04 28.31 24.73
C PRO A 619 5.17 29.32 24.90
N ALA A 620 5.61 29.54 26.15
CA ALA A 620 6.53 30.63 26.49
C ALA A 620 7.87 30.61 25.71
N GLY A 621 8.35 29.44 25.30
CA GLY A 621 9.56 29.27 24.47
C GLY A 621 9.35 29.37 22.95
N GLN A 622 8.10 29.50 22.48
CA GLN A 622 7.72 29.57 21.06
C GLN A 622 7.10 30.92 20.68
N ARG A 623 7.14 31.93 21.57
CA ARG A 623 6.48 33.23 21.36
C ARG A 623 7.16 34.16 20.37
N ASP A 624 8.44 33.89 20.08
CA ASP A 624 9.20 34.67 19.12
C ASP A 624 9.05 34.06 17.73
N ALA A 625 8.14 34.66 16.95
CA ALA A 625 7.89 34.28 15.58
C ALA A 625 8.80 35.01 14.57
N SER A 626 9.68 35.92 15.01
CA SER A 626 10.42 36.84 14.12
C SER A 626 11.42 36.16 13.17
N ARG A 627 11.74 34.89 13.40
CA ARG A 627 12.58 34.04 12.51
C ARG A 627 11.80 33.30 11.42
N PHE A 628 10.46 33.32 11.47
CA PHE A 628 9.59 32.55 10.58
C PHE A 628 8.92 33.45 9.53
N GLN A 629 8.58 32.91 8.38
CA GLN A 629 7.90 33.64 7.31
C GLN A 629 6.39 33.76 7.57
N ARG A 630 5.77 32.71 8.12
CA ARG A 630 4.32 32.59 8.28
C ARG A 630 3.92 31.89 9.59
N LEU A 631 2.71 32.18 10.06
CA LEU A 631 1.89 31.24 10.83
C LEU A 631 1.09 30.42 9.82
N SER A 632 1.06 29.09 9.95
CA SER A 632 0.27 28.20 9.11
C SER A 632 -0.66 27.32 9.95
N VAL A 633 -1.82 26.96 9.40
CA VAL A 633 -2.74 25.95 9.93
C VAL A 633 -3.42 25.21 8.79
N LYS A 634 -3.72 23.92 8.97
CA LYS A 634 -4.46 23.13 7.98
C LYS A 634 -5.92 22.98 8.38
N LEU A 635 -6.82 23.29 7.46
CA LEU A 635 -8.27 23.31 7.68
C LEU A 635 -9.03 22.58 6.57
N ALA A 636 -10.16 21.96 6.92
CA ALA A 636 -11.14 21.44 5.96
C ALA A 636 -12.57 21.61 6.50
N ALA A 637 -13.54 21.85 5.61
CA ALA A 637 -14.95 21.83 5.96
C ALA A 637 -15.44 20.41 6.34
N ASP A 638 -16.11 20.32 7.48
CA ASP A 638 -16.61 19.07 8.08
C ASP A 638 -17.54 18.27 7.13
N GLU A 639 -17.68 16.96 7.34
CA GLU A 639 -18.66 16.13 6.58
C GLU A 639 -20.10 16.65 6.63
N THR A 640 -20.48 17.37 7.70
CA THR A 640 -21.81 17.96 7.87
C THR A 640 -22.01 19.26 7.09
N VAL A 641 -20.93 19.88 6.59
CA VAL A 641 -21.00 21.16 5.85
C VAL A 641 -21.44 20.93 4.41
N GLY A 642 -22.63 21.44 4.07
CA GLY A 642 -23.26 21.19 2.77
C GLY A 642 -22.53 21.76 1.56
N VAL A 643 -21.92 22.94 1.68
CA VAL A 643 -21.14 23.61 0.61
C VAL A 643 -19.87 24.23 1.19
N GLY A 644 -20.00 25.16 2.12
CA GLY A 644 -18.88 25.74 2.86
C GLY A 644 -19.32 26.40 4.17
N THR A 645 -18.36 26.66 5.03
CA THR A 645 -18.49 27.38 6.29
C THR A 645 -17.35 28.41 6.39
N ASP A 646 -17.20 29.16 7.49
CA ASP A 646 -16.04 30.03 7.67
C ASP A 646 -15.65 30.22 9.14
N LEU A 647 -14.38 30.57 9.37
CA LEU A 647 -13.78 30.88 10.66
C LEU A 647 -13.07 32.23 10.57
N VAL A 648 -13.02 33.00 11.66
CA VAL A 648 -12.05 34.09 11.80
C VAL A 648 -10.79 33.52 12.46
N LEU A 649 -9.66 33.60 11.77
CA LEU A 649 -8.34 33.38 12.38
C LEU A 649 -7.91 34.70 13.01
N SER A 650 -7.62 34.69 14.31
CA SER A 650 -7.05 35.84 15.02
C SER A 650 -5.73 35.49 15.70
N VAL A 651 -4.78 36.42 15.69
CA VAL A 651 -3.50 36.31 16.39
C VAL A 651 -3.40 37.44 17.41
N VAL A 652 -3.02 37.11 18.64
CA VAL A 652 -2.95 38.03 19.78
C VAL A 652 -1.55 38.02 20.38
N ASP A 653 -0.98 39.20 20.62
CA ASP A 653 0.35 39.35 21.22
C ASP A 653 0.34 39.47 22.77
N GLY A 654 1.54 39.49 23.35
CA GLY A 654 1.78 39.59 24.79
C GLY A 654 1.49 40.96 25.41
N VAL A 655 0.93 41.92 24.69
CA VAL A 655 0.34 43.16 25.23
C VAL A 655 -1.15 43.32 24.90
N GLY A 656 -1.73 42.39 24.12
CA GLY A 656 -3.14 42.37 23.76
C GLY A 656 -3.45 43.12 22.45
N ALA A 657 -2.46 43.34 21.57
CA ALA A 657 -2.73 43.72 20.19
C ALA A 657 -3.21 42.50 19.40
N THR A 658 -4.20 42.68 18.53
CA THR A 658 -4.86 41.60 17.78
C THR A 658 -4.92 41.92 16.30
N TRP A 659 -4.56 40.95 15.47
CA TRP A 659 -4.87 40.89 14.04
C TRP A 659 -5.93 39.81 13.82
N SER A 660 -6.82 40.00 12.85
CA SER A 660 -7.91 39.06 12.53
C SER A 660 -8.27 39.10 11.04
N ALA A 661 -8.48 37.93 10.43
CA ALA A 661 -9.06 37.80 9.08
C ALA A 661 -9.99 36.58 8.98
N PRO A 662 -11.01 36.60 8.10
CA PRO A 662 -11.75 35.38 7.72
C PRO A 662 -10.82 34.39 7.02
N VAL A 663 -10.96 33.09 7.31
CA VAL A 663 -10.18 32.04 6.63
C VAL A 663 -10.48 32.01 5.14
N SER A 664 -11.72 32.28 4.73
CA SER A 664 -12.09 32.46 3.32
C SER A 664 -11.34 33.58 2.59
N GLN A 665 -10.80 34.58 3.29
CA GLN A 665 -9.95 35.62 2.71
C GLN A 665 -8.49 35.17 2.54
N LEU A 666 -8.01 34.27 3.41
CA LEU A 666 -6.64 33.76 3.41
C LEU A 666 -6.46 32.60 2.43
N ASN A 667 -7.43 31.68 2.39
CA ASN A 667 -7.54 30.64 1.38
C ASN A 667 -9.03 30.30 1.15
N PRO A 668 -9.62 30.69 -0.01
CA PRO A 668 -11.05 30.49 -0.29
C PRO A 668 -11.44 29.01 -0.43
N TYR A 669 -10.48 28.09 -0.56
CA TYR A 669 -10.74 26.65 -0.61
C TYR A 669 -10.85 26.00 0.77
N ALA A 670 -10.29 26.59 1.82
CA ALA A 670 -9.99 25.86 3.07
C ALA A 670 -11.20 25.47 3.91
N LEU A 671 -12.32 26.18 3.77
CA LEU A 671 -13.59 25.83 4.43
C LEU A 671 -14.72 25.64 3.41
N VAL A 672 -14.36 25.23 2.19
CA VAL A 672 -15.29 24.85 1.11
C VAL A 672 -15.09 23.38 0.74
N ARG A 673 -16.18 22.66 0.47
CA ARG A 673 -16.15 21.27 0.02
C ARG A 673 -15.69 21.18 -1.43
N MET A 674 -14.80 20.24 -1.73
CA MET A 674 -14.28 19.99 -3.09
C MET A 674 -15.42 19.80 -4.12
N PRO A 675 -15.20 20.07 -5.43
CA PRO A 675 -16.26 20.10 -6.45
C PRO A 675 -17.08 18.82 -6.58
N THR A 676 -18.41 18.94 -6.75
CA THR A 676 -19.34 17.82 -6.87
C THR A 676 -20.60 18.17 -7.64
N SER A 677 -21.22 17.17 -8.27
CA SER A 677 -22.62 17.19 -8.72
C SER A 677 -23.56 16.52 -7.71
N ASP A 678 -24.85 16.43 -8.06
CA ASP A 678 -25.89 15.68 -7.36
C ASP A 678 -26.04 14.22 -7.83
N THR A 679 -25.23 13.79 -8.79
CA THR A 679 -25.27 12.44 -9.37
C THR A 679 -24.86 11.35 -8.37
N ALA A 680 -25.26 10.10 -8.66
CA ALA A 680 -24.87 8.94 -7.87
C ALA A 680 -23.36 8.64 -7.95
N ALA A 681 -22.70 8.94 -9.06
CA ALA A 681 -21.25 8.74 -9.22
C ALA A 681 -20.45 9.74 -8.36
N ALA A 682 -20.83 11.02 -8.40
CA ALA A 682 -20.20 12.04 -7.56
C ALA A 682 -20.40 11.78 -6.07
N ALA A 683 -21.58 11.29 -5.67
CA ALA A 683 -21.92 11.00 -4.28
C ALA A 683 -21.06 9.91 -3.61
N SER A 684 -20.36 9.06 -4.37
CA SER A 684 -19.43 8.06 -3.82
C SER A 684 -17.95 8.36 -4.05
N THR A 685 -17.57 9.25 -4.97
CA THR A 685 -16.16 9.45 -5.37
C THR A 685 -15.66 10.90 -5.37
N LEU A 686 -16.55 11.90 -5.38
CA LEU A 686 -16.22 13.34 -5.39
C LEU A 686 -16.59 14.00 -4.06
N LYS A 687 -16.60 15.34 -3.99
CA LYS A 687 -16.82 16.11 -2.74
C LYS A 687 -15.81 15.80 -1.63
N LYS A 688 -14.59 15.38 -2.00
CA LYS A 688 -13.55 14.86 -1.10
C LYS A 688 -13.25 15.80 0.09
N ILE A 689 -13.03 15.24 1.27
CA ILE A 689 -12.51 15.99 2.43
C ILE A 689 -11.00 16.06 2.31
N VAL A 690 -10.46 17.24 2.03
CA VAL A 690 -9.03 17.47 1.86
C VAL A 690 -8.63 18.70 2.68
N LEU A 691 -7.68 18.54 3.59
CA LEU A 691 -7.05 19.63 4.31
C LEU A 691 -6.42 20.61 3.32
N GLN A 692 -6.65 21.91 3.50
CA GLN A 692 -5.98 22.99 2.78
C GLN A 692 -5.12 23.78 3.76
N GLN A 693 -3.97 24.26 3.30
CA GLN A 693 -3.08 25.10 4.09
C GLN A 693 -3.59 26.55 4.12
N VAL A 694 -3.56 27.18 5.29
CA VAL A 694 -4.01 28.57 5.52
C VAL A 694 -2.88 29.32 6.20
N ASP A 695 -2.30 30.27 5.48
CA ASP A 695 -1.09 30.99 5.90
C ASP A 695 -1.40 32.45 6.27
N VAL A 696 -0.70 32.96 7.28
CA VAL A 696 -0.68 34.37 7.68
C VAL A 696 0.78 34.83 7.77
N PRO A 697 1.25 35.72 6.89
CA PRO A 697 2.63 36.19 6.91
C PRO A 697 2.98 36.90 8.23
N ILE A 698 4.12 36.57 8.84
CA ILE A 698 4.60 37.25 10.06
C ILE A 698 4.88 38.74 9.78
N ALA A 699 5.25 39.07 8.53
CA ALA A 699 5.36 40.44 8.06
C ALA A 699 4.02 41.21 8.11
N GLU A 700 2.88 40.56 7.86
CA GLU A 700 1.56 41.20 7.95
C GLU A 700 1.18 41.46 9.42
N LEU A 701 1.41 40.48 10.31
CA LEU A 701 1.21 40.65 11.76
C LEU A 701 2.04 41.83 12.29
N SER A 702 3.30 41.94 11.87
CA SER A 702 4.17 43.06 12.24
C SER A 702 3.71 44.39 11.62
N ALA A 703 3.18 44.40 10.40
CA ALA A 703 2.64 45.60 9.76
C ALA A 703 1.33 46.09 10.40
N ALA A 704 0.52 45.16 10.93
CA ALA A 704 -0.64 45.44 11.76
C ALA A 704 -0.29 45.91 13.19
N GLY A 705 0.99 45.90 13.57
CA GLY A 705 1.51 46.46 14.81
C GLY A 705 1.59 45.48 16.00
N LEU A 706 1.52 44.17 15.76
CA LEU A 706 1.72 43.16 16.80
C LEU A 706 3.21 42.99 17.12
N ASP A 707 3.53 42.75 18.39
CA ASP A 707 4.85 42.31 18.81
C ASP A 707 5.06 40.83 18.48
N VAL A 708 5.54 40.58 17.25
CA VAL A 708 5.86 39.24 16.74
C VAL A 708 6.96 38.50 17.52
N THR A 709 7.69 39.17 18.43
CA THR A 709 8.66 38.52 19.34
C THR A 709 7.99 37.95 20.60
N ARG A 710 6.71 38.29 20.84
CA ARG A 710 5.96 37.93 22.05
C ARG A 710 4.52 37.51 21.74
N LEU A 711 4.27 36.77 20.66
CA LEU A 711 2.93 36.26 20.35
C LEU A 711 2.41 35.35 21.49
N ALA A 712 1.12 35.45 21.81
CA ALA A 712 0.55 34.91 23.05
C ALA A 712 -0.59 33.91 22.82
N THR A 713 -1.47 34.15 21.84
CA THR A 713 -2.61 33.28 21.53
C THR A 713 -2.92 33.31 20.03
N VAL A 714 -3.28 32.16 19.44
CA VAL A 714 -3.99 32.08 18.15
C VAL A 714 -5.42 31.64 18.42
N GLN A 715 -6.40 32.19 17.72
CA GLN A 715 -7.83 31.87 17.90
C GLN A 715 -8.46 31.50 16.55
N LEU A 716 -9.35 30.51 16.58
CA LEU A 716 -10.19 30.11 15.45
C LEU A 716 -11.64 30.14 15.94
N THR A 717 -12.39 31.17 15.53
CA THR A 717 -13.78 31.36 15.95
C THR A 717 -14.75 31.35 14.78
N GLY A 718 -15.97 30.85 15.03
CA GLY A 718 -17.03 30.74 14.03
C GLY A 718 -17.33 32.08 13.36
N ALA A 719 -17.52 32.05 12.05
CA ALA A 719 -18.00 33.17 11.25
C ALA A 719 -19.30 32.80 10.51
N ALA A 720 -19.98 33.80 9.94
CA ALA A 720 -21.03 33.55 8.97
C ALA A 720 -20.39 33.20 7.63
N GLY A 721 -20.52 31.94 7.21
CA GLY A 721 -19.94 31.46 5.95
C GLY A 721 -20.71 31.98 4.73
N ALA A 722 -20.04 32.07 3.58
CA ALA A 722 -20.64 32.55 2.33
C ALA A 722 -21.90 31.78 1.88
N THR A 723 -22.11 30.56 2.39
CA THR A 723 -23.28 29.72 2.10
C THR A 723 -24.13 29.36 3.33
N ASP A 724 -23.75 29.79 4.53
CA ASP A 724 -24.57 29.63 5.75
C ASP A 724 -24.60 30.93 6.59
N PRO A 725 -25.70 31.71 6.51
CA PRO A 725 -25.85 32.95 7.25
C PRO A 725 -26.23 32.76 8.73
N THR A 726 -26.39 31.52 9.23
CA THR A 726 -26.64 31.27 10.66
C THR A 726 -25.38 31.45 11.49
N GLY A 727 -24.20 31.20 10.90
CA GLY A 727 -22.92 31.27 11.59
C GLY A 727 -22.63 30.13 12.57
N ALA A 728 -23.41 29.05 12.51
CA ALA A 728 -23.01 27.74 13.02
C ALA A 728 -22.09 27.03 12.01
N GLY A 729 -21.39 25.98 12.43
CA GLY A 729 -20.52 25.23 11.53
C GLY A 729 -19.65 24.18 12.19
N ALA A 730 -18.84 23.52 11.37
CA ALA A 730 -17.84 22.56 11.81
C ALA A 730 -16.67 22.50 10.82
N ALA A 731 -15.47 22.24 11.33
CA ALA A 731 -14.25 22.12 10.55
C ALA A 731 -13.29 21.10 11.18
N TYR A 732 -12.47 20.47 10.35
CA TYR A 732 -11.30 19.72 10.79
C TYR A 732 -10.09 20.64 10.88
N VAL A 733 -9.26 20.47 11.92
CA VAL A 733 -8.09 21.31 12.21
C VAL A 733 -6.87 20.43 12.45
N SER A 734 -5.76 20.73 11.77
CA SER A 734 -4.46 20.06 11.90
C SER A 734 -3.31 21.07 11.84
N ASP A 735 -2.17 20.73 12.46
CA ASP A 735 -0.86 21.36 12.27
C ASP A 735 -0.85 22.91 12.32
N LEU A 736 -1.17 23.51 13.46
CA LEU A 736 -0.90 24.94 13.70
C LEU A 736 0.59 25.12 14.07
N ALA A 737 1.34 25.85 13.25
CA ALA A 737 2.78 26.06 13.41
C ALA A 737 3.24 27.45 12.94
N PHE A 738 4.35 27.95 13.49
CA PHE A 738 5.16 28.95 12.79
C PHE A 738 6.12 28.24 11.84
N GLU A 739 6.22 28.71 10.59
CA GLU A 739 6.98 28.04 9.53
C GLU A 739 7.72 29.02 8.60
N SER A 740 8.79 28.51 7.99
CA SER A 740 9.44 29.07 6.81
C SER A 740 9.54 27.99 5.73
N SER A 741 9.31 28.36 4.47
CA SER A 741 9.51 27.49 3.32
C SER A 741 10.98 27.07 3.23
N ALA A 742 11.22 25.76 3.20
CA ALA A 742 12.55 25.15 3.02
C ALA A 742 12.39 23.70 2.55
N VAL A 743 13.39 23.15 1.86
CA VAL A 743 13.49 21.71 1.52
C VAL A 743 13.94 20.88 2.72
N GLY A 744 14.83 21.43 3.55
CA GLY A 744 15.44 20.74 4.68
C GLY A 744 16.75 20.03 4.31
N GLU A 745 17.22 19.14 5.18
CA GLU A 745 18.45 18.34 5.00
C GLU A 745 18.10 16.84 4.86
N PRO A 746 18.15 16.25 3.65
CA PRO A 746 18.06 14.80 3.50
C PRO A 746 19.25 14.09 4.17
N ARG A 747 19.01 12.94 4.82
CA ARG A 747 20.03 12.22 5.61
C ARG A 747 20.05 10.72 5.32
N SER A 748 21.05 10.29 4.56
CA SER A 748 21.36 8.85 4.42
C SER A 748 21.93 8.29 5.74
N ARG A 749 21.04 7.78 6.60
CA ARG A 749 21.37 7.06 7.84
C ARG A 749 20.60 5.75 7.96
N THR A 750 21.21 4.74 8.59
CA THR A 750 20.55 3.46 8.85
C THR A 750 19.67 3.53 10.08
N TRP A 751 18.38 3.20 9.94
CA TRP A 751 17.44 3.04 11.05
C TRP A 751 17.36 1.58 11.52
N PRO A 752 16.91 1.29 12.76
CA PRO A 752 16.37 -0.01 13.11
C PRO A 752 15.17 -0.33 12.20
N SER A 753 14.93 -1.61 11.92
CA SER A 753 13.73 -2.07 11.21
C SER A 753 12.81 -2.89 12.11
N ILE A 754 11.50 -2.69 11.99
CA ILE A 754 10.46 -3.44 12.71
C ILE A 754 9.74 -4.43 11.79
N ASP A 755 9.59 -5.67 12.25
CA ASP A 755 9.08 -6.83 11.49
C ASP A 755 8.03 -7.60 12.33
N VAL A 756 7.21 -8.44 11.67
CA VAL A 756 6.41 -9.48 12.33
C VAL A 756 6.94 -10.89 12.08
N TYR A 757 6.69 -11.77 13.06
CA TYR A 757 6.77 -13.23 12.95
C TYR A 757 5.46 -13.82 13.47
N ALA A 758 4.60 -14.23 12.54
CA ALA A 758 3.30 -14.86 12.78
C ALA A 758 3.36 -16.32 12.32
N PRO A 759 3.86 -17.25 13.14
CA PRO A 759 4.00 -18.65 12.73
C PRO A 759 2.63 -19.28 12.49
N ASN A 760 2.58 -20.28 11.61
CA ASN A 760 1.34 -21.00 11.32
C ASN A 760 0.91 -21.79 12.56
N THR A 761 -0.40 -21.96 12.79
CA THR A 761 -0.92 -22.64 13.98
C THR A 761 -2.13 -23.52 13.69
N ASP A 762 -2.25 -24.61 14.43
CA ASP A 762 -3.42 -25.49 14.39
C ASP A 762 -4.61 -24.77 15.05
N GLU A 763 -5.84 -25.03 14.59
CA GLU A 763 -7.02 -24.36 15.12
C GLU A 763 -7.56 -25.00 16.40
N GLY A 764 -7.52 -26.33 16.49
CA GLY A 764 -7.84 -27.15 17.66
C GLY A 764 -9.30 -27.07 18.13
N ASP A 765 -9.59 -27.90 19.14
CA ASP A 765 -10.91 -28.29 19.66
C ASP A 765 -11.90 -27.16 20.06
N GLY A 766 -11.48 -25.89 20.05
CA GLY A 766 -12.28 -24.79 20.58
C GLY A 766 -11.64 -23.40 20.52
N PRO A 767 -12.39 -22.34 20.88
CA PRO A 767 -11.89 -20.97 20.96
C PRO A 767 -10.63 -20.83 21.84
N GLY A 768 -9.66 -20.07 21.34
CA GLY A 768 -8.35 -19.88 21.94
C GLY A 768 -7.67 -18.62 21.40
N THR A 769 -6.34 -18.67 21.34
CA THR A 769 -5.51 -17.55 20.86
C THR A 769 -4.29 -18.06 20.09
N THR A 770 -3.62 -17.17 19.37
CA THR A 770 -2.30 -17.40 18.79
C THR A 770 -1.42 -16.16 18.97
N GLU A 771 -0.10 -16.34 19.03
CA GLU A 771 0.85 -15.26 19.29
C GLU A 771 1.54 -14.81 17.99
N VAL A 772 1.55 -13.50 17.76
CA VAL A 772 2.41 -12.85 16.78
C VAL A 772 3.55 -12.18 17.53
N ALA A 773 4.79 -12.53 17.20
CA ALA A 773 5.94 -11.77 17.66
C ALA A 773 6.15 -10.55 16.76
N VAL A 774 6.47 -9.43 17.38
CA VAL A 774 6.75 -8.15 16.75
C VAL A 774 8.14 -7.78 17.23
N TYR A 775 9.07 -7.53 16.32
CA TYR A 775 10.48 -7.47 16.68
C TYR A 775 11.27 -6.39 15.94
N LEU A 776 12.35 -5.94 16.55
CA LEU A 776 13.34 -5.04 15.95
C LEU A 776 14.56 -5.85 15.51
N ASP A 777 15.18 -5.48 14.39
CA ASP A 777 16.45 -6.07 13.94
C ASP A 777 17.60 -5.81 14.93
N ARG A 778 17.53 -4.70 15.67
CA ARG A 778 18.46 -4.27 16.70
C ARG A 778 17.75 -3.43 17.78
N PRO A 779 18.33 -3.28 18.99
CA PRO A 779 17.78 -2.38 20.00
C PRO A 779 17.82 -0.91 19.54
N SER A 780 16.71 -0.18 19.72
CA SER A 780 16.64 1.26 19.48
C SER A 780 17.06 2.07 20.72
N PRO A 781 17.74 3.22 20.57
CA PRO A 781 18.01 4.16 21.66
C PRO A 781 16.81 5.06 21.99
N VAL A 782 15.83 5.15 21.10
CA VAL A 782 14.57 5.90 21.26
C VAL A 782 13.39 4.91 21.36
N PRO A 783 12.22 5.32 21.88
CA PRO A 783 11.02 4.51 21.74
C PRO A 783 10.72 4.20 20.27
N VAL A 784 10.22 3.00 20.01
CA VAL A 784 9.70 2.61 18.68
C VAL A 784 8.24 2.25 18.83
N THR A 785 7.38 2.73 17.92
CA THR A 785 5.99 2.27 17.82
C THR A 785 5.67 1.68 16.45
N GLY A 786 4.64 0.85 16.42
CA GLY A 786 4.03 0.34 15.20
C GLY A 786 2.68 -0.31 15.52
N TYR A 787 1.74 -0.20 14.58
CA TYR A 787 0.42 -0.79 14.69
C TYR A 787 0.40 -2.19 14.10
N VAL A 788 0.16 -3.17 14.96
CA VAL A 788 0.23 -4.59 14.64
C VAL A 788 -1.16 -5.10 14.35
N SER A 789 -1.37 -5.66 13.17
CA SER A 789 -2.67 -6.17 12.74
C SER A 789 -2.62 -7.64 12.37
N VAL A 790 -3.71 -8.36 12.63
CA VAL A 790 -4.01 -9.65 12.01
C VAL A 790 -5.34 -9.52 11.28
N LEU A 791 -5.27 -9.69 9.95
CA LEU A 791 -6.33 -9.32 9.01
C LEU A 791 -7.29 -10.50 8.75
N GLY A 792 -7.88 -11.01 9.84
CA GLY A 792 -9.13 -11.77 9.78
C GLY A 792 -10.35 -10.83 9.84
N SER A 793 -11.54 -11.42 9.94
CA SER A 793 -12.79 -10.68 10.22
C SER A 793 -13.11 -10.69 11.72
N ALA A 794 -14.15 -9.94 12.14
CA ALA A 794 -14.62 -9.95 13.53
C ALA A 794 -15.21 -11.32 13.98
N THR A 795 -15.34 -12.28 13.06
CA THR A 795 -16.01 -13.57 13.27
C THR A 795 -15.16 -14.80 12.91
N SER A 796 -14.25 -14.71 11.92
CA SER A 796 -13.47 -15.87 11.40
C SER A 796 -12.53 -16.54 12.42
N ARG A 797 -12.06 -17.77 12.13
CA ARG A 797 -11.09 -18.49 13.01
C ARG A 797 -9.79 -17.73 13.30
N PHE A 798 -9.39 -16.78 12.46
CA PHE A 798 -8.54 -15.67 12.92
C PHE A 798 -9.41 -14.45 13.22
N GLY A 799 -9.43 -14.00 14.47
CA GLY A 799 -10.16 -12.79 14.84
C GLY A 799 -9.39 -11.52 14.45
N ALA A 800 -10.07 -10.59 13.79
CA ALA A 800 -9.56 -9.27 13.47
C ALA A 800 -8.91 -8.64 14.70
N THR A 801 -7.61 -8.37 14.60
CA THR A 801 -6.80 -7.84 15.70
C THR A 801 -6.09 -6.58 15.21
N MET A 802 -6.08 -5.54 16.03
CA MET A 802 -5.27 -4.33 15.86
C MET A 802 -4.79 -3.89 17.24
N GLN A 803 -3.49 -3.68 17.39
CA GLN A 803 -2.89 -3.21 18.64
C GLN A 803 -1.67 -2.32 18.36
N GLU A 804 -1.59 -1.16 19.01
CA GLU A 804 -0.33 -0.42 19.05
C GLU A 804 0.69 -1.16 19.93
N VAL A 805 1.94 -1.26 19.47
CA VAL A 805 3.05 -1.83 20.24
C VAL A 805 4.14 -0.77 20.40
N THR A 806 4.51 -0.48 21.65
CA THR A 806 5.64 0.38 21.99
C THR A 806 6.82 -0.45 22.53
N PHE A 807 8.00 -0.28 21.95
CA PHE A 807 9.28 -0.76 22.48
C PHE A 807 9.93 0.37 23.27
N GLY A 808 10.25 0.13 24.54
CA GLY A 808 11.14 1.00 25.31
C GLY A 808 12.60 0.85 24.86
N PRO A 809 13.47 1.83 25.14
CA PRO A 809 14.88 1.76 24.76
C PRO A 809 15.56 0.48 25.26
N GLY A 810 16.12 -0.29 24.33
CA GLY A 810 16.75 -1.59 24.61
C GLY A 810 15.86 -2.83 24.42
N GLU A 811 14.54 -2.71 24.28
CA GLU A 811 13.65 -3.83 23.98
C GLU A 811 13.69 -4.20 22.49
N THR A 812 13.58 -5.49 22.15
CA THR A 812 13.65 -5.97 20.75
C THR A 812 12.58 -6.99 20.34
N CYS A 813 11.79 -7.53 21.27
CA CYS A 813 10.64 -8.39 20.93
C CYS A 813 9.44 -8.11 21.84
N LYS A 814 8.24 -8.15 21.27
CA LYS A 814 6.95 -8.02 21.94
C LYS A 814 6.00 -9.07 21.37
N VAL A 815 5.04 -9.52 22.17
CA VAL A 815 3.97 -10.42 21.73
C VAL A 815 2.68 -9.63 21.58
N VAL A 816 1.97 -9.85 20.48
CA VAL A 816 0.56 -9.48 20.29
C VAL A 816 -0.25 -10.76 20.18
N THR A 817 -1.32 -10.85 20.95
CA THR A 817 -2.19 -12.03 20.98
C THR A 817 -3.39 -11.82 20.07
N ALA A 818 -3.49 -12.62 19.01
CA ALA A 818 -4.67 -12.65 18.15
C ALA A 818 -5.68 -13.70 18.66
N SER A 819 -6.97 -13.36 18.59
CA SER A 819 -8.05 -14.31 18.88
C SER A 819 -8.07 -15.42 17.85
N ARG A 820 -8.23 -16.67 18.30
CA ARG A 820 -8.42 -17.84 17.43
C ARG A 820 -9.77 -18.48 17.73
N GLN A 821 -10.60 -18.75 16.73
CA GLN A 821 -11.73 -19.67 16.92
C GLN A 821 -11.30 -21.08 16.53
N GLY A 822 -11.88 -22.07 17.20
CA GLY A 822 -11.66 -23.48 17.00
C GLY A 822 -12.95 -24.23 17.31
N ASP A 823 -13.06 -25.46 16.82
CA ASP A 823 -14.16 -26.39 17.04
C ASP A 823 -13.66 -27.82 16.81
N THR A 824 -14.55 -28.80 16.63
CA THR A 824 -14.19 -30.21 16.41
C THR A 824 -14.82 -30.74 15.11
N VAL A 825 -14.79 -29.95 14.02
CA VAL A 825 -15.62 -30.16 12.82
C VAL A 825 -14.83 -29.94 11.53
N ALA A 826 -14.53 -31.06 10.86
CA ALA A 826 -13.90 -31.11 9.54
C ALA A 826 -14.55 -30.21 8.47
N SER A 827 -13.72 -29.48 7.73
CA SER A 827 -14.10 -28.44 6.75
C SER A 827 -13.72 -28.78 5.30
N ALA A 828 -14.24 -28.01 4.34
CA ALA A 828 -13.96 -28.18 2.92
C ALA A 828 -12.55 -27.71 2.50
N SER A 829 -11.99 -26.71 3.20
CA SER A 829 -10.59 -26.30 3.03
C SER A 829 -9.70 -26.93 4.10
N ALA A 830 -8.47 -27.26 3.73
CA ALA A 830 -7.44 -27.78 4.63
C ALA A 830 -6.80 -26.72 5.55
N GLY A 831 -7.18 -25.45 5.40
CA GLY A 831 -6.74 -24.34 6.23
C GLY A 831 -7.21 -22.98 5.73
N THR A 832 -6.91 -21.95 6.53
CA THR A 832 -7.28 -20.55 6.27
C THR A 832 -6.03 -19.68 6.32
N GLN A 833 -5.72 -18.98 5.24
CA GLN A 833 -4.63 -18.01 5.20
C GLN A 833 -5.14 -16.62 5.59
N VAL A 834 -4.40 -15.92 6.46
CA VAL A 834 -4.58 -14.48 6.70
C VAL A 834 -3.24 -13.76 6.61
N LYS A 835 -3.27 -12.42 6.63
CA LYS A 835 -2.08 -11.58 6.74
C LYS A 835 -1.87 -11.15 8.19
N ALA A 836 -0.61 -11.11 8.62
CA ALA A 836 -0.15 -10.35 9.78
C ALA A 836 0.71 -9.17 9.29
N SER A 837 0.62 -8.03 9.97
CA SER A 837 1.38 -6.84 9.62
C SER A 837 1.80 -6.02 10.85
N VAL A 838 2.86 -5.22 10.70
CA VAL A 838 3.21 -4.09 11.57
C VAL A 838 3.48 -2.87 10.68
N ILE A 839 2.70 -1.82 10.86
CA ILE A 839 2.63 -0.66 9.95
C ILE A 839 2.48 0.65 10.72
N ASN A 840 2.51 1.80 10.02
CA ASN A 840 2.46 3.15 10.62
C ASN A 840 3.45 3.27 11.78
N THR A 841 4.74 3.22 11.43
CA THR A 841 5.84 3.00 12.36
C THR A 841 6.54 4.31 12.75
N SER A 842 6.96 4.45 14.00
CA SER A 842 7.75 5.59 14.48
C SER A 842 9.04 5.12 15.15
N GLY A 843 10.15 5.83 14.92
CA GLY A 843 11.46 5.52 15.51
C GLY A 843 12.19 4.30 14.91
N ALA A 844 11.51 3.53 14.06
CA ALA A 844 12.06 2.46 13.22
C ALA A 844 11.32 2.45 11.88
N VAL A 845 11.97 1.93 10.84
CA VAL A 845 11.36 1.75 9.49
C VAL A 845 10.76 0.35 9.35
N MET A 846 9.78 0.15 8.47
CA MET A 846 9.23 -1.17 8.22
C MET A 846 10.29 -2.12 7.61
N GLY A 847 10.42 -3.32 8.17
CA GLY A 847 11.39 -4.32 7.73
C GLY A 847 10.89 -5.22 6.60
N ARG A 848 11.76 -6.17 6.20
CA ARG A 848 11.55 -7.10 5.08
C ARG A 848 10.50 -8.20 5.36
N ARG A 849 9.90 -8.18 6.54
CA ARG A 849 8.79 -9.04 7.02
C ARG A 849 7.78 -8.20 7.82
N ALA A 850 7.68 -6.90 7.57
CA ALA A 850 6.67 -6.05 8.20
C ALA A 850 5.24 -6.41 7.75
N ILE A 851 5.07 -7.10 6.63
CA ILE A 851 3.80 -7.70 6.18
C ILE A 851 4.10 -9.14 5.75
N GLY A 852 3.27 -10.10 6.14
CA GLY A 852 3.45 -11.51 5.80
C GLY A 852 2.17 -12.33 5.94
N PHE A 853 2.16 -13.52 5.33
CA PHE A 853 1.07 -14.48 5.49
C PHE A 853 1.29 -15.39 6.69
N THR A 854 0.20 -15.81 7.32
CA THR A 854 0.16 -16.87 8.33
C THR A 854 -1.04 -17.79 8.07
N TRP A 855 -0.90 -19.07 8.39
CA TRP A 855 -1.92 -20.09 8.15
C TRP A 855 -2.51 -20.64 9.45
N LEU A 856 -3.83 -20.82 9.43
CA LEU A 856 -4.51 -21.76 10.31
C LEU A 856 -4.69 -23.09 9.57
N ARG A 857 -4.44 -24.21 10.25
CA ARG A 857 -4.70 -25.55 9.72
C ARG A 857 -5.97 -26.13 10.34
N GLU A 858 -6.79 -26.71 9.47
CA GLU A 858 -7.86 -27.66 9.80
C GLU A 858 -7.26 -28.97 10.34
N ASP A 859 -7.48 -29.26 11.62
CA ASP A 859 -6.90 -30.43 12.31
C ASP A 859 -7.88 -31.54 12.73
N ASP A 860 -9.19 -31.37 12.53
CA ASP A 860 -10.18 -32.46 12.61
C ASP A 860 -10.26 -33.26 11.29
N GLY A 861 -10.14 -32.59 10.15
CA GLY A 861 -9.97 -33.21 8.83
C GLY A 861 -10.59 -32.44 7.67
N VAL A 862 -10.31 -32.90 6.45
CA VAL A 862 -10.82 -32.25 5.22
C VAL A 862 -11.94 -33.10 4.60
N LEU A 863 -13.05 -32.44 4.27
CA LEU A 863 -14.22 -33.04 3.62
C LEU A 863 -13.91 -33.49 2.18
N ASP A 864 -14.80 -34.35 1.65
CA ASP A 864 -14.83 -34.83 0.26
C ASP A 864 -13.52 -35.41 -0.32
N GLY A 865 -12.58 -35.77 0.55
CA GLY A 865 -11.28 -36.35 0.19
C GLY A 865 -10.20 -35.32 -0.14
N GLY A 866 -10.37 -34.06 0.30
CA GLY A 866 -9.32 -33.04 0.22
C GLY A 866 -8.04 -33.42 0.95
N VAL A 867 -6.92 -32.79 0.57
CA VAL A 867 -5.58 -33.10 1.12
C VAL A 867 -5.31 -32.23 2.35
N PRO A 868 -5.12 -32.80 3.56
CA PRO A 868 -4.81 -32.03 4.76
C PRO A 868 -3.46 -31.31 4.68
N LEU A 869 -3.34 -30.15 5.33
CA LEU A 869 -2.05 -29.47 5.49
C LEU A 869 -1.14 -30.23 6.49
N PRO A 870 0.20 -30.09 6.38
CA PRO A 870 1.14 -30.64 7.35
C PRO A 870 0.92 -30.08 8.76
N SER A 871 1.14 -30.89 9.79
CA SER A 871 0.96 -30.49 11.19
C SER A 871 1.84 -29.30 11.58
N TYR A 872 1.27 -28.26 12.19
CA TYR A 872 2.03 -27.11 12.68
C TYR A 872 2.51 -27.27 14.12
N GLY A 873 2.02 -28.28 14.84
CA GLY A 873 2.49 -28.67 16.17
C GLY A 873 2.14 -27.68 17.27
N THR A 874 2.37 -28.08 18.53
CA THR A 874 2.03 -27.26 19.70
C THR A 874 2.92 -26.01 19.78
N PRO A 875 2.36 -24.78 19.73
CA PRO A 875 3.16 -23.55 19.79
C PRO A 875 3.79 -23.31 21.16
N GLY A 876 4.98 -22.70 21.16
CA GLY A 876 5.55 -21.96 22.29
C GLY A 876 5.14 -20.48 22.26
N SER A 877 5.85 -19.62 23.00
CA SER A 877 5.68 -18.18 22.84
C SER A 877 6.38 -17.70 21.56
N ALA A 878 5.75 -16.79 20.83
CA ALA A 878 6.23 -16.37 19.52
C ALA A 878 7.61 -15.67 19.58
N CYS A 879 7.94 -14.97 20.67
CA CYS A 879 9.28 -14.36 20.84
C CYS A 879 10.38 -15.41 21.09
N ASP A 880 10.07 -16.49 21.82
CA ASP A 880 11.01 -17.60 22.01
C ASP A 880 11.21 -18.39 20.71
N GLU A 881 10.12 -18.68 19.99
CA GLU A 881 10.17 -19.31 18.67
C GLU A 881 10.93 -18.47 17.65
N LEU A 882 10.74 -17.15 17.64
CA LEU A 882 11.49 -16.22 16.80
C LEU A 882 13.00 -16.28 17.09
N ALA A 883 13.40 -16.27 18.37
CA ALA A 883 14.81 -16.36 18.75
C ALA A 883 15.43 -17.69 18.28
N GLU A 884 14.70 -18.79 18.40
CA GLU A 884 15.09 -20.12 17.90
C GLU A 884 15.13 -20.18 16.35
N VAL A 885 14.21 -19.50 15.65
CA VAL A 885 14.25 -19.34 14.18
C VAL A 885 15.47 -18.52 13.74
N GLN A 886 15.76 -17.40 14.42
CA GLN A 886 16.92 -16.54 14.14
C GLN A 886 18.25 -17.25 14.44
N ALA A 887 18.31 -18.08 15.48
CA ALA A 887 19.47 -18.94 15.77
C ALA A 887 19.67 -20.06 14.73
N GLY A 888 18.61 -20.42 13.99
CA GLY A 888 18.58 -21.54 13.07
C GLY A 888 18.72 -22.90 13.76
N ALA A 889 18.77 -23.98 12.99
CA ALA A 889 19.01 -25.32 13.50
C ALA A 889 20.03 -26.10 12.66
N ARG A 890 20.48 -27.25 13.15
CA ARG A 890 21.40 -28.15 12.43
C ARG A 890 20.74 -29.49 12.14
N ILE A 891 20.87 -29.96 10.90
CA ILE A 891 20.45 -31.30 10.47
C ILE A 891 21.64 -32.06 9.85
N GLY A 892 21.73 -33.36 10.10
CA GLY A 892 22.77 -34.19 9.49
C GLY A 892 22.85 -35.58 10.08
N ALA A 893 23.71 -36.41 9.50
CA ALA A 893 23.95 -37.79 9.96
C ALA A 893 25.22 -37.89 10.82
N ARG A 894 25.24 -38.84 11.77
CA ARG A 894 26.45 -39.15 12.54
C ARG A 894 27.37 -40.10 11.76
N GLY A 895 28.52 -39.58 11.33
CA GLY A 895 29.56 -40.37 10.66
C GLY A 895 29.60 -40.15 9.14
N VAL A 896 30.10 -41.14 8.41
CA VAL A 896 30.22 -41.12 6.96
C VAL A 896 29.43 -42.29 6.37
N ALA A 897 28.42 -41.99 5.56
CA ALA A 897 27.61 -42.99 4.88
C ALA A 897 28.29 -43.49 3.60
N ARG A 898 27.91 -44.68 3.10
CA ARG A 898 28.46 -45.22 1.85
C ARG A 898 27.46 -45.03 0.70
N PRO A 899 27.91 -44.79 -0.55
CA PRO A 899 27.03 -44.84 -1.71
C PRO A 899 26.24 -46.16 -1.74
N GLY A 900 24.93 -46.08 -2.06
CA GLY A 900 24.04 -47.24 -2.10
C GLY A 900 23.69 -47.85 -0.72
N THR A 901 23.91 -47.12 0.38
CA THR A 901 23.45 -47.51 1.74
C THR A 901 22.45 -46.48 2.27
N SER A 902 21.88 -46.70 3.46
CA SER A 902 21.05 -45.68 4.13
C SER A 902 21.79 -44.97 5.25
N ALA A 903 21.35 -43.75 5.56
CA ALA A 903 21.88 -42.91 6.63
C ALA A 903 20.72 -42.32 7.46
N VAL A 904 20.87 -42.29 8.78
CA VAL A 904 19.91 -41.58 9.64
C VAL A 904 20.35 -40.13 9.78
N VAL A 905 19.56 -39.20 9.24
CA VAL A 905 19.68 -37.77 9.48
C VAL A 905 18.83 -37.39 10.69
N THR A 906 19.35 -36.50 11.54
CA THR A 906 18.69 -36.06 12.78
C THR A 906 18.78 -34.55 12.95
N ALA A 907 17.72 -33.94 13.49
CA ALA A 907 17.67 -32.55 13.92
C ALA A 907 16.77 -32.38 15.15
N SER A 908 16.81 -31.21 15.79
CA SER A 908 16.04 -30.89 16.98
C SER A 908 15.78 -29.39 17.10
N GLY A 909 14.71 -29.01 17.82
CA GLY A 909 14.31 -27.61 18.03
C GLY A 909 13.08 -27.19 17.23
N PHE A 910 12.34 -28.15 16.68
CA PHE A 910 11.00 -27.94 16.12
C PHE A 910 9.96 -27.95 17.24
N ARG A 911 8.70 -27.59 16.97
CA ARG A 911 7.61 -27.80 17.93
C ARG A 911 7.35 -29.30 18.14
N ALA A 912 6.72 -29.63 19.26
CA ALA A 912 6.22 -30.98 19.47
C ALA A 912 5.07 -31.27 18.47
N GLY A 913 5.18 -32.36 17.71
CA GLY A 913 4.17 -32.75 16.71
C GLY A 913 4.17 -31.93 15.42
N GLU A 914 5.10 -31.00 15.21
CA GLU A 914 5.24 -30.28 13.93
C GLU A 914 5.80 -31.20 12.83
N THR A 915 5.24 -31.12 11.63
CA THR A 915 5.83 -31.75 10.44
C THR A 915 7.05 -30.97 9.99
N VAL A 916 8.16 -31.67 9.80
CA VAL A 916 9.40 -31.14 9.23
C VAL A 916 9.63 -31.78 7.86
N THR A 917 9.59 -30.96 6.80
CA THR A 917 9.95 -31.41 5.45
C THR A 917 11.47 -31.52 5.36
N VAL A 918 11.99 -32.76 5.32
CA VAL A 918 13.41 -33.06 5.20
C VAL A 918 13.77 -33.26 3.74
N ALA A 919 14.62 -32.40 3.20
CA ALA A 919 15.15 -32.53 1.85
C ALA A 919 16.65 -32.87 1.88
N VAL A 920 17.09 -33.67 0.91
CA VAL A 920 18.50 -33.97 0.65
C VAL A 920 18.75 -33.69 -0.83
N ASP A 921 19.90 -33.09 -1.13
CA ASP A 921 20.30 -32.81 -2.50
C ASP A 921 20.22 -34.07 -3.40
N GLY A 922 19.59 -33.94 -4.56
CA GLY A 922 19.31 -35.04 -5.49
C GLY A 922 18.21 -36.04 -5.09
N LEU A 923 17.51 -35.86 -3.95
CA LEU A 923 16.41 -36.73 -3.51
C LEU A 923 15.07 -35.98 -3.41
N ALA A 924 13.96 -36.73 -3.48
CA ALA A 924 12.64 -36.19 -3.15
C ALA A 924 12.57 -35.83 -1.65
N PRO A 925 11.97 -34.68 -1.26
CA PRO A 925 11.72 -34.36 0.13
C PRO A 925 10.79 -35.37 0.81
N VAL A 926 10.94 -35.54 2.12
CA VAL A 926 10.10 -36.42 2.94
C VAL A 926 9.69 -35.70 4.22
N ASP A 927 8.40 -35.73 4.51
CA ASP A 927 7.83 -35.15 5.74
C ASP A 927 8.01 -36.06 6.96
N VAL A 928 8.41 -35.45 8.07
CA VAL A 928 8.78 -36.16 9.32
C VAL A 928 8.19 -35.40 10.50
N VAL A 929 7.24 -36.01 11.21
CA VAL A 929 6.66 -35.41 12.42
C VAL A 929 7.67 -35.44 13.57
N ALA A 930 7.87 -34.30 14.22
CA ALA A 930 8.77 -34.13 15.36
C ALA A 930 8.21 -34.79 16.63
N ASP A 931 9.09 -35.41 17.43
CA ASP A 931 8.71 -36.05 18.69
C ASP A 931 8.30 -35.02 19.77
N ALA A 932 7.87 -35.51 20.94
CA ALA A 932 7.48 -34.67 22.07
C ALA A 932 8.62 -33.83 22.70
N ARG A 933 9.81 -33.79 22.08
CA ARG A 933 10.95 -32.92 22.40
C ARG A 933 11.38 -32.05 21.21
N GLY A 934 10.58 -32.00 20.14
CA GLY A 934 10.92 -31.25 18.93
C GLY A 934 12.04 -31.89 18.11
N ALA A 935 12.27 -33.20 18.24
CA ALA A 935 13.33 -33.92 17.55
C ALA A 935 12.82 -34.76 16.37
N VAL A 936 13.53 -34.72 15.25
CA VAL A 936 13.26 -35.54 14.05
C VAL A 936 14.43 -36.46 13.75
N ALA A 937 14.11 -37.67 13.31
CA ALA A 937 15.07 -38.67 12.85
C ALA A 937 14.49 -39.42 11.64
N HIS A 938 15.18 -39.37 10.50
CA HIS A 938 14.71 -40.00 9.27
C HIS A 938 15.83 -40.76 8.55
N THR A 939 15.48 -41.84 7.87
CA THR A 939 16.44 -42.75 7.21
C THR A 939 16.44 -42.50 5.71
N VAL A 940 17.38 -41.69 5.23
CA VAL A 940 17.53 -41.37 3.82
C VAL A 940 18.36 -42.42 3.09
N ALA A 941 18.02 -42.73 1.84
CA ALA A 941 18.80 -43.59 0.96
C ALA A 941 19.91 -42.78 0.28
N VAL A 942 21.16 -43.15 0.48
CA VAL A 942 22.31 -42.52 -0.19
C VAL A 942 22.40 -43.07 -1.62
N PRO A 943 22.39 -42.23 -2.66
CA PRO A 943 22.47 -42.70 -4.04
C PRO A 943 23.69 -43.60 -4.29
N ALA A 944 23.57 -44.52 -5.24
CA ALA A 944 24.67 -45.44 -5.61
C ALA A 944 25.82 -44.73 -6.35
N VAL A 945 25.53 -43.59 -6.98
CA VAL A 945 26.49 -42.66 -7.59
C VAL A 945 26.27 -41.30 -6.97
N VAL A 946 27.31 -40.70 -6.42
CA VAL A 946 27.28 -39.34 -5.87
C VAL A 946 28.58 -38.63 -6.26
N ASP A 947 28.49 -37.58 -7.06
CA ASP A 947 29.66 -36.82 -7.53
C ASP A 947 30.21 -35.88 -6.44
N ALA A 948 29.37 -35.50 -5.47
CA ALA A 948 29.74 -34.70 -4.31
C ALA A 948 30.09 -35.57 -3.08
N ARG A 949 31.14 -35.19 -2.34
CA ARG A 949 31.49 -35.81 -1.04
C ARG A 949 30.49 -35.44 0.07
N TYR A 950 29.71 -34.39 -0.13
CA TYR A 950 28.74 -33.85 0.82
C TYR A 950 27.44 -33.62 0.08
N LEU A 951 26.36 -34.25 0.53
CA LEU A 951 25.01 -33.88 0.11
C LEU A 951 24.48 -32.84 1.10
N VAL A 952 23.92 -31.74 0.59
CA VAL A 952 23.24 -30.76 1.45
C VAL A 952 21.98 -31.41 2.02
N VAL A 953 21.71 -31.17 3.30
CA VAL A 953 20.49 -31.59 3.98
C VAL A 953 19.82 -30.37 4.58
N THR A 954 18.53 -30.23 4.36
CA THR A 954 17.68 -29.23 5.01
C THR A 954 16.50 -29.90 5.70
N GLY A 955 15.97 -29.25 6.73
CA GLY A 955 14.71 -29.63 7.38
C GLY A 955 13.95 -28.35 7.71
N VAL A 956 12.74 -28.18 7.17
CA VAL A 956 11.91 -26.98 7.38
C VAL A 956 10.67 -27.36 8.16
N GLY A 957 10.46 -26.73 9.33
CA GLY A 957 9.25 -26.91 10.14
C GLY A 957 8.05 -26.21 9.52
N ALA A 958 6.92 -26.90 9.37
CA ALA A 958 5.73 -26.37 8.71
C ALA A 958 4.99 -25.29 9.50
N GLY A 959 5.08 -25.32 10.85
CA GLY A 959 4.45 -24.34 11.73
C GLY A 959 5.33 -23.10 11.94
N THR A 960 6.57 -23.35 12.32
CA THR A 960 7.57 -22.33 12.70
C THR A 960 8.30 -21.70 11.51
N GLY A 961 8.32 -22.36 10.35
CA GLY A 961 9.27 -22.03 9.27
C GLY A 961 10.74 -22.25 9.66
N ARG A 962 11.04 -22.83 10.84
CA ARG A 962 12.41 -23.00 11.32
C ARG A 962 13.19 -23.88 10.36
N THR A 963 14.31 -23.36 9.87
CA THR A 963 15.16 -24.07 8.93
C THR A 963 16.38 -24.66 9.64
N ALA A 964 16.46 -25.98 9.66
CA ALA A 964 17.68 -26.72 9.98
C ALA A 964 18.51 -26.93 8.72
N THR A 965 19.83 -26.69 8.78
CA THR A 965 20.75 -26.94 7.67
C THR A 965 21.94 -27.80 8.07
N GLY A 966 22.54 -28.49 7.10
CA GLY A 966 23.79 -29.20 7.28
C GLY A 966 24.11 -30.14 6.13
N GLN A 967 24.83 -31.22 6.44
CA GLN A 967 25.43 -32.09 5.43
C GLN A 967 25.37 -33.56 5.81
N LEU A 968 25.14 -34.40 4.80
CA LEU A 968 25.37 -35.84 4.83
C LEU A 968 26.71 -36.13 4.15
N VAL A 969 27.69 -36.59 4.94
CA VAL A 969 29.02 -36.92 4.42
C VAL A 969 29.00 -38.30 3.77
N VAL A 970 29.31 -38.36 2.48
CA VAL A 970 29.39 -39.59 1.70
C VAL A 970 30.85 -40.04 1.57
N ALA A 971 31.09 -41.33 1.73
CA ALA A 971 32.40 -41.93 1.52
C ALA A 971 32.78 -41.85 0.04
N SER A 972 33.96 -41.30 -0.26
CA SER A 972 34.53 -41.36 -1.60
C SER A 972 34.59 -42.81 -2.09
N PRO A 973 34.26 -43.09 -3.37
CA PRO A 973 34.38 -44.43 -3.92
C PRO A 973 35.83 -44.91 -3.78
N GLY A 974 36.01 -46.09 -3.20
CA GLY A 974 37.32 -46.72 -3.07
C GLY A 974 37.89 -47.08 -4.44
N ARG A 975 39.20 -46.87 -4.62
CA ARG A 975 39.99 -47.45 -5.71
C ARG A 975 40.37 -48.89 -5.37
#